data_AF-V9GD98-F1
#
_entry.id   AF-V9GD98-F1
#
_cell.length_a   1.000
_cell.length_b   1.000
_cell.length_c   1.000
_cell.angle_alpha   90.00
_cell.angle_beta   90.00
_cell.angle_gamma   90.00
#
_symmetry.space_group_name_H-M   'P 1'
#
loop_
_entity.id
_entity.type
_entity.pdbx_description
1 polymer ?
#
loop_
_entity_poly.entity_id
_entity_poly.type
_entity_poly.pdbx_seq_one_letter_code
_entity_poly.pdbx_strand_id
1 'polypeptide(L)'
;MNQLNLPWLTVLDTQTLTESLSKLKSYGGGVLVLSKGSYAISQDMTVDAGIMLHFLPGAELNISKGKTVTINGKISAGRSRIFAGQGMVRGQPQVDAIAPQWFGASANGTANDAAAIQSSIDLAAASGADVMLEPGVYSVDQIIMKNNVKLIGKTGAVLQSPDPKVSDVIIRATGVHSFEVAGLEGKIDFFVADSSDFVIRDMKVEGNSNGWYFYRSSGGYIAGNQLLNLNNKTERIIYVNDCEYMTIENNRIKNAVLFNGVGPNLNTGINVSSSIHCKVLFNHVENCGGQGILFDTNIGITDPKERLCYSNMAMGNTLIGNGQEGITAFSSQQYETYDIVITNNIAINNRYNGIELWGVRQIVVESNSISAPDMKQFSFGAINIFASKDVIVNGNSIDTVPTSGIATAHGSQYPEPNCSNIIITNNRIQTWNNLDLSPVTSHDQNCGINLFDAEFSVVQGNILVDTKKMRKNTVKAISVVSGHNLIRGNVNPGNLLIDDHTEADQVWVGAQLAERNPLLRMSLLPGDLNNGNMAAIDAGSIWYNHDKLALFYKGYLKTMVAPIYINENATAGYPGEDFTPGYFNYQSRTGKLYYRGKPDNSNGKYSEIVMRDKFINLRRSTEVTKTPIAGDTYYDTNLKKPVYFDGTNWRDYSGNIVRVTP
;
A
#
# COMPACT_ATOMS: atom_id res chain seq x y z
N MET A 1 -28.44 50.27 -7.12
CA MET A 1 -27.16 50.14 -7.86
C MET A 1 -26.19 51.28 -7.50
N ASN A 2 -26.10 51.67 -6.21
CA ASN A 2 -25.14 52.64 -5.71
C ASN A 2 -24.19 51.93 -4.73
N GLN A 3 -22.92 52.35 -4.72
CA GLN A 3 -21.86 52.05 -3.74
C GLN A 3 -20.87 50.91 -4.04
N LEU A 4 -20.14 51.04 -5.15
CA LEU A 4 -18.68 50.94 -5.07
C LEU A 4 -18.12 52.27 -5.58
N ASN A 5 -17.64 53.14 -4.68
CA ASN A 5 -16.86 54.34 -5.03
C ASN A 5 -15.46 53.97 -5.58
N LEU A 6 -15.38 52.89 -6.36
CA LEU A 6 -14.14 52.51 -7.02
C LEU A 6 -14.08 53.24 -8.36
N PRO A 7 -13.00 53.98 -8.64
CA PRO A 7 -12.81 54.57 -9.95
C PRO A 7 -12.79 53.45 -10.99
N TRP A 8 -13.53 53.63 -12.08
CA TRP A 8 -13.45 52.73 -13.22
C TRP A 8 -13.18 53.53 -14.48
N LEU A 9 -12.31 52.98 -15.34
CA LEU A 9 -11.99 53.53 -16.65
C LEU A 9 -12.21 52.45 -17.70
N THR A 10 -12.75 52.83 -18.86
CA THR A 10 -12.84 51.95 -20.03
C THR A 10 -11.79 52.36 -21.04
N VAL A 11 -11.03 51.39 -21.54
CA VAL A 11 -9.98 51.61 -22.54
C VAL A 11 -10.51 51.20 -23.90
N LEU A 12 -10.50 52.13 -24.87
CA LEU A 12 -10.98 51.88 -26.23
C LEU A 12 -9.85 51.51 -27.21
N ASP A 13 -8.61 51.90 -26.90
CA ASP A 13 -7.44 51.64 -27.76
C ASP A 13 -6.14 51.47 -26.95
N THR A 14 -5.05 51.11 -27.63
CA THR A 14 -3.74 50.88 -27.00
C THR A 14 -3.11 52.16 -26.42
N GLN A 15 -3.31 53.32 -27.06
CA GLN A 15 -2.67 54.57 -26.61
C GLN A 15 -3.20 55.00 -25.24
N THR A 16 -4.47 54.71 -24.96
CA THR A 16 -5.14 55.07 -23.71
C THR A 16 -4.83 54.11 -22.53
N LEU A 17 -4.17 52.97 -22.76
CA LEU A 17 -3.96 51.96 -21.71
C LEU A 17 -2.98 52.42 -20.61
N THR A 18 -1.81 52.95 -20.98
CA THR A 18 -0.78 53.40 -20.02
C THR A 18 -1.25 54.62 -19.22
N GLU A 19 -1.94 55.54 -19.88
CA GLU A 19 -2.53 56.72 -19.25
C GLU A 19 -3.63 56.32 -18.25
N SER A 20 -4.50 55.38 -18.64
CA SER A 20 -5.57 54.89 -17.76
C SER A 20 -5.02 54.19 -16.52
N LEU A 21 -3.98 53.38 -16.67
CA LEU A 21 -3.28 52.76 -15.52
C LEU A 21 -2.68 53.82 -14.59
N SER A 22 -2.03 54.85 -15.15
CA SER A 22 -1.42 55.94 -14.37
C SER A 22 -2.49 56.75 -13.61
N LYS A 23 -3.65 56.95 -14.22
CA LYS A 23 -4.80 57.64 -13.62
C LYS A 23 -5.46 56.81 -12.51
N LEU A 24 -5.64 55.50 -12.70
CA LEU A 24 -6.14 54.63 -11.64
C LEU A 24 -5.15 54.55 -10.47
N LYS A 25 -3.85 54.51 -10.75
CA LYS A 25 -2.80 54.56 -9.72
C LYS A 25 -2.90 55.83 -8.88
N SER A 26 -3.11 57.00 -9.49
CA SER A 26 -3.26 58.26 -8.74
C SER A 26 -4.56 58.33 -7.92
N TYR A 27 -5.56 57.52 -8.26
CA TYR A 27 -6.76 57.31 -7.45
C TYR A 27 -6.58 56.24 -6.35
N GLY A 28 -5.40 55.64 -6.23
CA GLY A 28 -5.12 54.56 -5.27
C GLY A 28 -5.63 53.18 -5.71
N GLY A 29 -6.10 53.03 -6.95
CA GLY A 29 -6.63 51.77 -7.49
C GLY A 29 -7.90 51.96 -8.31
N GLY A 30 -8.57 50.84 -8.63
CA GLY A 30 -9.85 50.84 -9.33
C GLY A 30 -10.00 49.71 -10.34
N VAL A 31 -10.96 49.83 -11.25
CA VAL A 31 -11.26 48.83 -12.29
C VAL A 31 -10.91 49.38 -13.67
N LEU A 32 -10.03 48.70 -14.39
CA LEU A 32 -9.72 48.97 -15.78
C LEU A 32 -10.49 47.99 -16.67
N VAL A 33 -11.50 48.47 -17.38
CA VAL A 33 -12.32 47.67 -18.28
C VAL A 33 -11.69 47.69 -19.68
N LEU A 34 -11.27 46.51 -20.14
CA LEU A 34 -10.76 46.30 -21.49
C LEU A 34 -11.91 45.81 -22.38
N SER A 35 -12.29 46.62 -23.35
CA SER A 35 -13.27 46.24 -24.38
C SER A 35 -12.68 45.27 -25.38
N LYS A 36 -13.53 44.65 -26.22
CA LYS A 36 -13.07 43.77 -27.28
C LYS A 36 -12.00 44.45 -28.14
N GLY A 37 -10.84 43.81 -28.31
CA GLY A 37 -9.71 44.34 -29.05
C GLY A 37 -8.37 43.74 -28.61
N SER A 38 -7.34 43.91 -29.45
CA SER A 38 -5.97 43.53 -29.14
C SER A 38 -5.17 44.79 -28.77
N TYR A 39 -4.76 44.91 -27.51
CA TYR A 39 -4.00 46.04 -26.98
C TYR A 39 -2.49 45.74 -27.06
N ALA A 40 -1.78 46.44 -27.96
CA ALA A 40 -0.37 46.16 -28.21
C ALA A 40 0.55 46.68 -27.08
N ILE A 41 1.30 45.80 -26.44
CA ILE A 41 2.25 46.17 -25.39
C ILE A 41 3.67 46.17 -25.98
N SER A 42 4.15 47.36 -26.35
CA SER A 42 5.47 47.57 -26.98
C SER A 42 6.56 47.98 -25.98
N GLN A 43 6.23 48.16 -24.70
CA GLN A 43 7.15 48.50 -23.62
C GLN A 43 6.76 47.73 -22.36
N ASP A 44 7.72 47.56 -21.44
CA ASP A 44 7.41 46.94 -20.16
C ASP A 44 6.39 47.78 -19.40
N MET A 45 5.45 47.12 -18.73
CA MET A 45 4.39 47.78 -17.99
C MET A 45 4.05 47.04 -16.70
N THR A 46 3.55 47.78 -15.71
CA THR A 46 3.14 47.24 -14.42
C THR A 46 1.70 47.63 -14.11
N VAL A 47 0.91 46.66 -13.67
CA VAL A 47 -0.43 46.84 -13.12
C VAL A 47 -0.33 46.68 -11.61
N ASP A 48 -0.54 47.78 -10.88
CA ASP A 48 -0.41 47.84 -9.43
C ASP A 48 -1.48 47.01 -8.70
N ALA A 49 -1.19 46.62 -7.46
CA ALA A 49 -2.05 45.75 -6.65
C ALA A 49 -3.46 46.29 -6.37
N GLY A 50 -3.65 47.62 -6.43
CA GLY A 50 -4.96 48.26 -6.27
C GLY A 50 -5.84 48.24 -7.52
N ILE A 51 -5.34 47.75 -8.66
CA ILE A 51 -6.04 47.80 -9.96
C ILE A 51 -6.58 46.41 -10.32
N MET A 52 -7.84 46.34 -10.76
CA MET A 52 -8.43 45.17 -11.38
C MET A 52 -8.44 45.33 -12.90
N LEU A 53 -7.90 44.37 -13.64
CA LEU A 53 -8.11 44.24 -15.08
C LEU A 53 -9.39 43.45 -15.33
N HIS A 54 -10.40 44.08 -15.91
CA HIS A 54 -11.66 43.43 -16.31
C HIS A 54 -11.71 43.29 -17.83
N PHE A 55 -11.48 42.06 -18.32
CA PHE A 55 -11.48 41.75 -19.75
C PHE A 55 -12.89 41.39 -20.22
N LEU A 56 -13.45 42.19 -21.13
CA LEU A 56 -14.65 41.82 -21.86
C LEU A 56 -14.32 40.75 -22.93
N PRO A 57 -15.30 39.96 -23.40
CA PRO A 57 -15.07 38.92 -24.41
C PRO A 57 -14.34 39.44 -25.66
N GLY A 58 -13.19 38.83 -25.97
CA GLY A 58 -12.33 39.21 -27.10
C GLY A 58 -11.36 40.36 -26.84
N ALA A 59 -11.22 40.81 -25.59
CA ALA A 59 -10.15 41.71 -25.16
C ALA A 59 -8.88 40.90 -24.86
N GLU A 60 -7.72 41.33 -25.38
CA GLU A 60 -6.42 40.71 -25.07
C GLU A 60 -5.27 41.73 -25.03
N LEU A 61 -4.27 41.47 -24.19
CA LEU A 61 -2.98 42.16 -24.22
C LEU A 61 -2.05 41.41 -25.19
N ASN A 62 -1.63 42.07 -26.27
CA ASN A 62 -0.70 41.51 -27.25
C ASN A 62 0.72 42.00 -26.96
N ILE A 63 1.50 41.18 -26.28
CA ILE A 63 2.78 41.56 -25.69
C ILE A 63 3.90 41.30 -26.69
N SER A 64 4.64 42.36 -27.01
CA SER A 64 5.71 42.31 -27.99
C SER A 64 6.88 41.47 -27.47
N LYS A 65 7.64 40.85 -28.39
CA LYS A 65 8.82 40.05 -28.07
C LYS A 65 9.79 40.85 -27.18
N GLY A 66 10.23 40.23 -26.09
CA GLY A 66 11.18 40.84 -25.14
C GLY A 66 10.55 41.89 -24.21
N LYS A 67 9.22 42.06 -24.24
CA LYS A 67 8.49 42.93 -23.30
C LYS A 67 7.78 42.11 -22.24
N THR A 68 7.56 42.74 -21.08
CA THR A 68 6.97 42.12 -19.91
C THR A 68 5.79 42.94 -19.40
N VAL A 69 4.65 42.28 -19.16
CA VAL A 69 3.55 42.82 -18.38
C VAL A 69 3.63 42.23 -16.97
N THR A 70 3.84 43.08 -15.97
CA THR A 70 3.85 42.67 -14.56
C THR A 70 2.50 42.99 -13.93
N ILE A 71 1.75 41.97 -13.48
CA ILE A 71 0.41 42.13 -12.91
C ILE A 71 0.46 41.78 -11.43
N ASN A 72 0.25 42.77 -10.56
CA ASN A 72 0.13 42.58 -9.11
C ASN A 72 -1.32 42.78 -8.61
N GLY A 73 -2.19 43.25 -9.52
CA GLY A 73 -3.61 43.50 -9.28
C GLY A 73 -4.50 42.29 -9.54
N LYS A 74 -5.82 42.51 -9.52
CA LYS A 74 -6.83 41.47 -9.80
C LYS A 74 -7.02 41.28 -11.30
N ILE A 75 -7.38 40.06 -11.71
CA ILE A 75 -7.84 39.78 -13.07
C ILE A 75 -9.27 39.25 -12.99
N SER A 76 -10.16 39.82 -13.80
CA SER A 76 -11.53 39.36 -14.01
C SER A 76 -11.71 39.13 -15.50
N ALA A 77 -11.75 37.86 -15.91
CA ALA A 77 -11.83 37.47 -17.31
C ALA A 77 -12.66 36.18 -17.49
N GLY A 78 -13.24 36.01 -18.67
CA GLY A 78 -13.86 34.75 -19.08
C GLY A 78 -12.82 33.67 -19.44
N ARG A 79 -13.32 32.56 -20.01
CA ARG A 79 -12.49 31.45 -20.52
C ARG A 79 -12.06 31.70 -21.97
N SER A 80 -11.39 32.81 -22.19
CA SER A 80 -10.85 33.19 -23.49
C SER A 80 -9.42 33.67 -23.35
N ARG A 81 -8.69 33.69 -24.46
CA ARG A 81 -7.36 34.30 -24.51
C ARG A 81 -7.45 35.77 -24.09
N ILE A 82 -6.63 36.15 -23.12
CA ILE A 82 -6.45 37.53 -22.67
C ILE A 82 -4.98 37.96 -22.74
N PHE A 83 -4.06 37.02 -22.96
CA PHE A 83 -2.64 37.27 -23.19
C PHE A 83 -2.23 36.66 -24.53
N ALA A 84 -1.67 37.51 -25.39
CA ALA A 84 -1.18 37.17 -26.72
C ALA A 84 0.24 37.72 -26.94
N GLY A 85 0.82 37.37 -28.08
CA GLY A 85 2.17 37.79 -28.46
C GLY A 85 3.28 36.89 -27.93
N GLN A 86 4.52 37.38 -28.03
CA GLN A 86 5.77 36.66 -27.69
C GLN A 86 6.46 37.22 -26.45
N GLY A 87 5.86 38.21 -25.79
CA GLY A 87 6.33 38.74 -24.52
C GLY A 87 5.96 37.87 -23.33
N MET A 88 6.26 38.34 -22.13
CA MET A 88 6.05 37.62 -20.87
C MET A 88 4.97 38.27 -20.02
N VAL A 89 4.21 37.45 -19.29
CA VAL A 89 3.36 37.89 -18.18
C VAL A 89 4.04 37.45 -16.88
N ARG A 90 4.19 38.35 -15.92
CA ARG A 90 4.79 38.10 -14.61
C ARG A 90 4.00 38.79 -13.51
N GLY A 91 4.41 38.59 -12.25
CA GLY A 91 3.85 39.29 -11.08
C GLY A 91 3.10 38.36 -10.16
N GLN A 92 2.29 38.95 -9.29
CA GLN A 92 1.47 38.26 -8.31
C GLN A 92 -0.01 38.62 -8.50
N PRO A 93 -0.64 38.20 -9.61
CA PRO A 93 -2.05 38.48 -9.84
C PRO A 93 -2.89 37.96 -8.66
N GLN A 94 -3.79 38.80 -8.19
CA GLN A 94 -4.75 38.45 -7.14
C GLN A 94 -5.93 37.70 -7.78
N VAL A 95 -5.71 36.41 -8.06
CA VAL A 95 -6.70 35.50 -8.63
C VAL A 95 -6.71 34.19 -7.86
N ASP A 96 -7.87 33.55 -7.76
CA ASP A 96 -7.98 32.24 -7.12
C ASP A 96 -7.31 31.14 -7.98
N ALA A 97 -7.45 31.25 -9.30
CA ALA A 97 -6.86 30.33 -10.25
C ALA A 97 -6.49 31.01 -11.57
N ILE A 98 -5.45 30.49 -12.21
CA ILE A 98 -4.97 30.86 -13.54
C ILE A 98 -5.44 29.80 -14.53
N ALA A 99 -6.15 30.24 -15.57
CA ALA A 99 -6.67 29.37 -16.62
C ALA A 99 -5.72 29.32 -17.82
N PRO A 100 -5.32 28.12 -18.31
CA PRO A 100 -4.55 28.00 -19.56
C PRO A 100 -5.18 28.69 -20.78
N GLN A 101 -6.51 28.81 -20.81
CA GLN A 101 -7.23 29.53 -21.87
C GLN A 101 -6.82 31.01 -21.95
N TRP A 102 -6.40 31.63 -20.85
CA TRP A 102 -5.90 33.01 -20.84
C TRP A 102 -4.67 33.18 -21.73
N PHE A 103 -3.88 32.12 -21.89
CA PHE A 103 -2.68 32.05 -22.72
C PHE A 103 -2.90 31.36 -24.08
N GLY A 104 -4.15 31.00 -24.40
CA GLY A 104 -4.53 30.46 -25.70
C GLY A 104 -4.67 28.93 -25.77
N ALA A 105 -4.72 28.23 -24.63
CA ALA A 105 -5.10 26.82 -24.64
C ALA A 105 -6.53 26.65 -25.21
N SER A 106 -6.69 25.70 -26.12
CA SER A 106 -7.95 25.40 -26.81
C SER A 106 -8.77 24.31 -26.12
N ALA A 107 -8.09 23.35 -25.47
CA ALA A 107 -8.70 22.18 -24.86
C ALA A 107 -9.62 21.38 -25.81
N ASN A 108 -9.26 21.32 -27.11
CA ASN A 108 -10.05 20.68 -28.16
C ASN A 108 -9.45 19.35 -28.69
N GLY A 109 -8.33 18.90 -28.12
CA GLY A 109 -7.63 17.67 -28.48
C GLY A 109 -6.83 17.72 -29.78
N THR A 110 -6.73 18.87 -30.43
CA THR A 110 -6.05 19.04 -31.73
C THR A 110 -4.96 20.11 -31.72
N ALA A 111 -5.18 21.25 -31.07
CA ALA A 111 -4.17 22.29 -30.99
C ALA A 111 -3.21 22.00 -29.83
N ASN A 112 -1.91 22.23 -30.04
CA ASN A 112 -0.91 22.06 -29.00
C ASN A 112 -1.10 23.10 -27.88
N ASP A 113 -1.49 22.64 -26.70
CA ASP A 113 -1.80 23.45 -25.53
C ASP A 113 -0.59 23.60 -24.57
N ALA A 114 0.55 22.97 -24.86
CA ALA A 114 1.71 22.89 -23.97
C ALA A 114 2.22 24.28 -23.54
N ALA A 115 2.40 25.21 -24.49
CA ALA A 115 2.91 26.55 -24.19
C ALA A 115 1.97 27.37 -23.29
N ALA A 116 0.66 27.19 -23.45
CA ALA A 116 -0.35 27.90 -22.68
C ALA A 116 -0.46 27.36 -21.24
N ILE A 117 -0.38 26.04 -21.09
CA ILE A 117 -0.30 25.38 -19.78
C ILE A 117 0.98 25.80 -19.06
N GLN A 118 2.14 25.77 -19.73
CA GLN A 118 3.41 26.15 -19.11
C GLN A 118 3.42 27.63 -18.69
N SER A 119 2.87 28.53 -19.52
CA SER A 119 2.76 29.96 -19.17
C SER A 119 1.88 30.17 -17.93
N SER A 120 0.86 29.34 -17.74
CA SER A 120 0.00 29.38 -16.54
C SER A 120 0.75 28.92 -15.30
N ILE A 121 1.53 27.84 -15.41
CA ILE A 121 2.40 27.33 -14.34
C ILE A 121 3.46 28.35 -13.94
N ASP A 122 4.08 29.00 -14.92
CA ASP A 122 5.13 30.00 -14.66
C ASP A 122 4.57 31.24 -13.93
N LEU A 123 3.35 31.67 -14.25
CA LEU A 123 2.66 32.76 -13.54
C LEU A 123 2.16 32.31 -12.15
N ALA A 124 1.68 31.07 -12.02
CA ALA A 124 1.28 30.46 -10.75
C ALA A 124 2.46 30.40 -9.77
N ALA A 125 3.63 29.95 -10.23
CA ALA A 125 4.83 29.84 -9.42
C ALA A 125 5.27 31.19 -8.81
N ALA A 126 5.01 32.31 -9.50
CA ALA A 126 5.30 33.65 -9.01
C ALA A 126 4.26 34.18 -8.01
N SER A 127 3.00 33.76 -8.16
CA SER A 127 1.84 34.33 -7.46
C SER A 127 1.32 33.50 -6.30
N GLY A 128 1.59 32.18 -6.30
CA GLY A 128 0.98 31.22 -5.38
C GLY A 128 -0.46 30.86 -5.73
N ALA A 129 -0.98 31.28 -6.90
CA ALA A 129 -2.29 30.89 -7.39
C ALA A 129 -2.27 29.46 -7.97
N ASP A 130 -3.43 28.81 -8.00
CA ASP A 130 -3.56 27.49 -8.61
C ASP A 130 -3.65 27.59 -10.14
N VAL A 131 -3.20 26.56 -10.85
CA VAL A 131 -3.50 26.38 -12.29
C VAL A 131 -4.70 25.44 -12.39
N MET A 132 -5.80 25.92 -13.00
CA MET A 132 -7.04 25.16 -13.12
C MET A 132 -7.33 24.81 -14.58
N LEU A 133 -7.37 23.51 -14.88
CA LEU A 133 -7.81 22.98 -16.17
C LEU A 133 -9.31 22.72 -16.11
N GLU A 134 -10.04 23.39 -16.99
CA GLU A 134 -11.47 23.19 -17.18
C GLU A 134 -11.73 21.91 -18.00
N PRO A 135 -12.98 21.38 -18.01
CA PRO A 135 -13.30 20.22 -18.83
C PRO A 135 -12.97 20.46 -20.31
N GLY A 136 -12.28 19.51 -20.93
CA GLY A 136 -11.76 19.59 -22.29
C GLY A 136 -10.58 18.64 -22.49
N VAL A 137 -10.15 18.47 -23.75
CA VAL A 137 -9.02 17.61 -24.10
C VAL A 137 -7.82 18.49 -24.44
N TYR A 138 -6.78 18.44 -23.62
CA TYR A 138 -5.58 19.25 -23.80
C TYR A 138 -4.52 18.44 -24.52
N SER A 139 -4.11 18.89 -25.71
CA SER A 139 -3.04 18.22 -26.46
C SER A 139 -1.69 18.73 -25.99
N VAL A 140 -0.95 17.93 -25.24
CA VAL A 140 0.34 18.28 -24.64
C VAL A 140 1.22 17.03 -24.55
N ASP A 141 2.50 17.16 -24.89
CA ASP A 141 3.49 16.10 -24.74
C ASP A 141 4.08 16.07 -23.33
N GLN A 142 4.43 17.24 -22.80
CA GLN A 142 5.09 17.37 -21.51
C GLN A 142 4.63 18.62 -20.74
N ILE A 143 4.49 18.47 -19.43
CA ILE A 143 4.27 19.56 -18.48
C ILE A 143 5.43 19.60 -17.48
N ILE A 144 6.00 20.78 -17.23
CA ILE A 144 7.09 20.96 -16.26
C ILE A 144 6.55 21.68 -15.03
N MET A 145 6.50 20.97 -13.90
CA MET A 145 6.06 21.51 -12.62
C MET A 145 7.09 22.49 -12.02
N LYS A 146 6.60 23.38 -11.16
CA LYS A 146 7.38 24.41 -10.45
C LYS A 146 7.03 24.39 -8.97
N ASN A 147 7.90 24.98 -8.16
CA ASN A 147 7.72 25.05 -6.70
C ASN A 147 6.40 25.74 -6.36
N ASN A 148 5.71 25.23 -5.34
CA ASN A 148 4.49 25.82 -4.80
C ASN A 148 3.35 25.96 -5.84
N VAL A 149 3.37 25.18 -6.93
CA VAL A 149 2.31 25.19 -7.94
C VAL A 149 1.38 24.01 -7.75
N LYS A 150 0.07 24.29 -7.82
CA LYS A 150 -0.97 23.27 -7.93
C LYS A 150 -1.52 23.25 -9.35
N LEU A 151 -1.54 22.08 -9.97
CA LEU A 151 -2.15 21.82 -11.27
C LEU A 151 -3.39 20.95 -11.07
N ILE A 152 -4.57 21.57 -11.15
CA ILE A 152 -5.84 20.93 -10.81
C ILE A 152 -6.70 20.80 -12.07
N GLY A 153 -7.07 19.56 -12.40
CA GLY A 153 -8.09 19.24 -13.38
C GLY A 153 -9.47 19.20 -12.74
N LYS A 154 -10.45 19.82 -13.40
CA LYS A 154 -11.87 19.51 -13.14
C LYS A 154 -12.25 18.22 -13.87
N THR A 155 -13.27 17.53 -13.38
CA THR A 155 -13.82 16.33 -14.04
C THR A 155 -14.03 16.57 -15.55
N GLY A 156 -13.44 15.71 -16.38
CA GLY A 156 -13.40 15.88 -17.83
C GLY A 156 -12.22 16.69 -18.39
N ALA A 157 -11.26 17.13 -17.56
CA ALA A 157 -9.99 17.69 -18.00
C ALA A 157 -9.04 16.53 -18.38
N VAL A 158 -8.98 16.23 -19.67
CA VAL A 158 -8.20 15.12 -20.22
C VAL A 158 -6.88 15.65 -20.77
N LEU A 159 -5.75 15.08 -20.35
CA LEU A 159 -4.46 15.28 -21.01
C LEU A 159 -4.24 14.20 -22.07
N GLN A 160 -3.81 14.62 -23.26
CA GLN A 160 -3.55 13.74 -24.37
C GLN A 160 -2.26 14.14 -25.08
N SER A 161 -1.40 13.17 -25.40
CA SER A 161 -0.25 13.42 -26.28
C SER A 161 -0.73 13.85 -27.68
N PRO A 162 0.02 14.71 -28.40
CA PRO A 162 -0.23 14.99 -29.81
C PRO A 162 -0.26 13.74 -30.70
N ASP A 163 0.46 12.68 -30.31
CA ASP A 163 0.35 11.35 -30.91
C ASP A 163 -0.01 10.29 -29.84
N PRO A 164 -1.30 10.16 -29.49
CA PRO A 164 -1.75 9.31 -28.38
C PRO A 164 -1.63 7.81 -28.66
N LYS A 165 -1.28 7.44 -29.90
CA LYS A 165 -1.05 6.05 -30.29
C LYS A 165 0.34 5.57 -29.90
N VAL A 166 1.30 6.49 -29.78
CA VAL A 166 2.71 6.15 -29.57
C VAL A 166 3.28 6.70 -28.27
N SER A 167 2.65 7.72 -27.66
CA SER A 167 3.14 8.29 -26.41
C SER A 167 2.05 8.72 -25.44
N ASP A 168 2.45 8.77 -24.18
CA ASP A 168 1.69 9.29 -23.06
C ASP A 168 2.12 10.74 -22.76
N VAL A 169 1.31 11.47 -22.00
CA VAL A 169 1.68 12.80 -21.50
C VAL A 169 2.60 12.65 -20.30
N ILE A 170 3.73 13.37 -20.29
CA ILE A 170 4.68 13.31 -19.18
C ILE A 170 4.53 14.55 -18.30
N ILE A 171 4.18 14.36 -17.03
CA ILE A 171 4.30 15.39 -16.01
C ILE A 171 5.65 15.24 -15.31
N ARG A 172 6.52 16.24 -15.48
CA ARG A 172 7.89 16.24 -14.98
C ARG A 172 8.08 17.23 -13.83
N ALA A 173 8.68 16.76 -12.75
CA ALA A 173 9.18 17.58 -11.65
C ALA A 173 10.64 17.17 -11.35
N THR A 174 11.56 18.12 -11.34
CA THR A 174 12.96 17.86 -10.99
C THR A 174 13.51 19.00 -10.15
N GLY A 175 13.95 18.72 -8.92
CA GLY A 175 14.33 19.78 -7.99
C GLY A 175 13.14 20.63 -7.52
N VAL A 176 11.93 20.06 -7.48
CA VAL A 176 10.70 20.79 -7.20
C VAL A 176 10.19 20.48 -5.81
N HIS A 177 9.71 21.49 -5.09
CA HIS A 177 9.18 21.38 -3.74
C HIS A 177 7.73 21.88 -3.66
N SER A 178 6.91 21.25 -2.82
CA SER A 178 5.57 21.73 -2.47
C SER A 178 4.60 21.86 -3.68
N PHE A 179 4.62 20.91 -4.61
CA PHE A 179 3.71 20.95 -5.78
C PHE A 179 2.55 19.96 -5.64
N GLU A 180 1.45 20.23 -6.34
CA GLU A 180 0.28 19.34 -6.37
C GLU A 180 -0.17 19.11 -7.81
N VAL A 181 -0.53 17.88 -8.14
CA VAL A 181 -1.22 17.51 -9.38
C VAL A 181 -2.45 16.70 -9.01
N ALA A 182 -3.64 17.14 -9.43
CA ALA A 182 -4.86 16.44 -9.06
C ALA A 182 -5.96 16.50 -10.11
N GLY A 183 -6.83 15.48 -10.13
CA GLY A 183 -8.10 15.51 -10.86
C GLY A 183 -7.99 15.47 -12.38
N LEU A 184 -6.86 15.04 -12.93
CA LEU A 184 -6.65 14.93 -14.38
C LEU A 184 -6.96 13.52 -14.88
N GLU A 185 -7.42 13.45 -16.13
CA GLU A 185 -7.75 12.20 -16.82
C GLU A 185 -6.83 11.99 -18.03
N GLY A 186 -6.60 10.75 -18.45
CA GLY A 186 -5.94 10.44 -19.74
C GLY A 186 -4.78 9.45 -19.62
N LYS A 187 -3.89 9.46 -20.62
CA LYS A 187 -2.64 8.68 -20.60
C LYS A 187 -1.55 9.55 -20.01
N ILE A 188 -1.34 9.45 -18.70
CA ILE A 188 -0.46 10.34 -17.95
C ILE A 188 0.61 9.52 -17.22
N ASP A 189 1.85 9.91 -17.45
CA ASP A 189 3.03 9.41 -16.74
C ASP A 189 3.60 10.50 -15.85
N PHE A 190 4.23 10.09 -14.76
CA PHE A 190 4.96 10.97 -13.87
C PHE A 190 6.45 10.66 -13.91
N PHE A 191 7.25 11.71 -14.00
CA PHE A 191 8.68 11.66 -13.72
C PHE A 191 9.01 12.71 -12.67
N VAL A 192 9.18 12.27 -11.42
CA VAL A 192 9.51 13.12 -10.28
C VAL A 192 10.89 12.71 -9.78
N ALA A 193 11.82 13.65 -9.77
CA ALA A 193 13.20 13.41 -9.34
C ALA A 193 13.68 14.52 -8.41
N ASP A 194 14.48 14.19 -7.40
CA ASP A 194 15.15 15.19 -6.55
C ASP A 194 14.16 16.22 -5.97
N SER A 195 12.94 15.79 -5.62
CA SER A 195 11.80 16.66 -5.30
C SER A 195 11.22 16.34 -3.93
N SER A 196 10.56 17.29 -3.29
CA SER A 196 9.94 17.06 -1.97
C SER A 196 8.54 17.62 -1.81
N ASP A 197 7.82 17.12 -0.81
CA ASP A 197 6.55 17.69 -0.31
C ASP A 197 5.46 17.81 -1.37
N PHE A 198 5.33 16.81 -2.24
CA PHE A 198 4.39 16.85 -3.36
C PHE A 198 3.16 15.98 -3.15
N VAL A 199 2.08 16.32 -3.83
CA VAL A 199 0.82 15.58 -3.82
C VAL A 199 0.42 15.20 -5.24
N ILE A 200 0.13 13.93 -5.47
CA ILE A 200 -0.47 13.42 -6.71
C ILE A 200 -1.72 12.66 -6.33
N ARG A 201 -2.90 13.19 -6.68
CA ARG A 201 -4.16 12.60 -6.22
C ARG A 201 -5.32 12.66 -7.20
N ASP A 202 -6.27 11.77 -6.98
CA ASP A 202 -7.55 11.74 -7.71
C ASP A 202 -7.36 11.71 -9.24
N MET A 203 -6.26 11.10 -9.70
CA MET A 203 -5.98 10.95 -11.12
C MET A 203 -6.77 9.77 -11.68
N LYS A 204 -7.20 9.88 -12.94
CA LYS A 204 -7.81 8.77 -13.68
C LYS A 204 -7.02 8.47 -14.94
N VAL A 205 -6.10 7.52 -14.81
CA VAL A 205 -5.20 7.10 -15.87
C VAL A 205 -5.67 5.80 -16.50
N GLU A 206 -5.77 5.78 -17.82
CA GLU A 206 -6.15 4.58 -18.56
C GLU A 206 -5.26 4.35 -19.78
N GLY A 207 -4.77 3.13 -19.96
CA GLY A 207 -4.05 2.73 -21.18
C GLY A 207 -2.66 3.37 -21.34
N ASN A 208 -2.05 3.86 -20.25
CA ASN A 208 -0.68 4.37 -20.29
C ASN A 208 0.31 3.24 -20.63
N SER A 209 1.38 3.59 -21.32
CA SER A 209 2.40 2.66 -21.80
C SER A 209 3.63 2.62 -20.91
N ASN A 210 3.85 3.63 -20.06
CA ASN A 210 4.96 3.66 -19.10
C ASN A 210 4.49 3.60 -17.64
N GLY A 211 5.40 3.85 -16.70
CA GLY A 211 5.13 3.91 -15.26
C GLY A 211 5.10 5.34 -14.71
N TRP A 212 4.81 5.43 -13.42
CA TRP A 212 5.02 6.62 -12.60
C TRP A 212 6.32 6.44 -11.82
N TYR A 213 7.26 7.34 -12.03
CA TYR A 213 8.61 7.23 -11.52
C TYR A 213 8.93 8.34 -10.53
N PHE A 214 9.40 7.94 -9.35
CA PHE A 214 9.81 8.80 -8.26
C PHE A 214 11.24 8.42 -7.87
N TYR A 215 12.17 9.37 -7.98
CA TYR A 215 13.59 9.18 -7.74
C TYR A 215 14.12 10.19 -6.74
N ARG A 216 14.92 9.79 -5.74
CA ARG A 216 15.61 10.75 -4.85
C ARG A 216 14.69 11.81 -4.26
N SER A 217 13.48 11.38 -3.90
CA SER A 217 12.39 12.29 -3.56
C SER A 217 11.87 12.00 -2.16
N SER A 218 11.30 13.01 -1.51
CA SER A 218 10.85 12.86 -0.13
C SER A 218 9.50 13.49 0.18
N GLY A 219 8.80 12.96 1.18
CA GLY A 219 7.53 13.53 1.66
C GLY A 219 6.41 13.55 0.61
N GLY A 220 6.49 12.71 -0.43
CA GLY A 220 5.47 12.64 -1.47
C GLY A 220 4.24 11.85 -1.03
N TYR A 221 3.06 12.37 -1.38
CA TYR A 221 1.76 11.77 -1.11
C TYR A 221 1.05 11.41 -2.42
N ILE A 222 0.92 10.11 -2.70
CA ILE A 222 0.32 9.57 -3.92
C ILE A 222 -0.98 8.87 -3.53
N ALA A 223 -2.13 9.50 -3.76
CA ALA A 223 -3.39 9.02 -3.16
C ALA A 223 -4.65 9.08 -4.02
N GLY A 224 -5.53 8.08 -3.87
CA GLY A 224 -6.85 8.10 -4.52
C GLY A 224 -6.81 7.97 -6.05
N ASN A 225 -5.70 7.53 -6.62
CA ASN A 225 -5.52 7.45 -8.07
C ASN A 225 -6.11 6.15 -8.64
N GLN A 226 -6.63 6.21 -9.86
CA GLN A 226 -7.10 5.05 -10.63
C GLN A 226 -6.19 4.86 -11.83
N LEU A 227 -5.45 3.76 -11.86
CA LEU A 227 -4.57 3.35 -12.95
C LEU A 227 -5.16 2.06 -13.56
N LEU A 228 -5.83 2.22 -14.70
CA LEU A 228 -6.67 1.19 -15.30
C LEU A 228 -6.12 0.73 -16.66
N ASN A 229 -6.25 -0.56 -16.96
CA ASN A 229 -6.01 -1.13 -18.30
C ASN A 229 -4.67 -0.69 -18.92
N LEU A 230 -3.61 -0.71 -18.13
CA LEU A 230 -2.33 -0.13 -18.52
C LEU A 230 -1.70 -0.96 -19.65
N ASN A 231 -1.13 -0.29 -20.65
CA ASN A 231 -0.36 -0.90 -21.72
C ASN A 231 1.12 -1.10 -21.37
N ASN A 232 1.55 -0.70 -20.17
CA ASN A 232 2.91 -0.94 -19.69
C ASN A 232 3.20 -2.44 -19.63
N LYS A 233 4.15 -2.91 -20.45
CA LYS A 233 4.50 -4.33 -20.56
C LYS A 233 5.88 -4.68 -20.02
N THR A 234 6.69 -3.70 -19.66
CA THR A 234 8.13 -3.90 -19.45
C THR A 234 8.63 -3.41 -18.10
N GLU A 235 7.89 -2.52 -17.43
CA GLU A 235 8.42 -1.78 -16.28
C GLU A 235 7.53 -1.90 -15.03
N ARG A 236 7.68 -0.99 -14.09
CA ARG A 236 6.90 -0.91 -12.85
C ARG A 236 5.80 0.13 -13.05
N ILE A 237 4.62 -0.06 -12.43
CA ILE A 237 3.51 0.88 -12.58
C ILE A 237 3.74 2.10 -11.69
N ILE A 238 3.96 1.91 -10.39
CA ILE A 238 4.45 2.96 -9.49
C ILE A 238 5.83 2.54 -8.99
N TYR A 239 6.86 3.31 -9.34
CA TYR A 239 8.23 3.06 -8.94
C TYR A 239 8.75 4.18 -8.04
N VAL A 240 8.95 3.86 -6.77
CA VAL A 240 9.55 4.72 -5.76
C VAL A 240 10.96 4.21 -5.51
N ASN A 241 11.96 4.95 -5.97
CA ASN A 241 13.35 4.53 -5.89
C ASN A 241 14.22 5.57 -5.21
N ASP A 242 15.00 5.14 -4.22
CA ASP A 242 15.88 6.04 -3.47
C ASP A 242 15.10 7.21 -2.86
N CYS A 243 13.95 6.92 -2.25
CA CYS A 243 13.04 7.93 -1.72
C CYS A 243 12.86 7.80 -0.20
N GLU A 244 12.37 8.86 0.43
CA GLU A 244 12.19 8.94 1.89
C GLU A 244 10.78 9.45 2.26
N TYR A 245 10.15 8.85 3.28
CA TYR A 245 8.83 9.27 3.78
C TYR A 245 7.72 9.35 2.72
N MET A 246 7.78 8.50 1.68
CA MET A 246 6.73 8.42 0.67
C MET A 246 5.49 7.73 1.22
N THR A 247 4.31 8.24 0.90
CA THR A 247 3.04 7.58 1.24
C THR A 247 2.24 7.33 -0.03
N ILE A 248 1.95 6.06 -0.32
CA ILE A 248 1.15 5.60 -1.45
C ILE A 248 -0.13 4.99 -0.88
N GLU A 249 -1.25 5.70 -0.99
CA GLU A 249 -2.46 5.39 -0.23
C GLU A 249 -3.75 5.35 -1.08
N ASN A 250 -4.63 4.39 -0.84
CA ASN A 250 -5.98 4.34 -1.46
C ASN A 250 -5.95 4.39 -3.01
N ASN A 251 -4.89 3.90 -3.64
CA ASN A 251 -4.81 3.83 -5.10
C ASN A 251 -5.41 2.52 -5.62
N ARG A 252 -5.93 2.55 -6.84
CA ARG A 252 -6.44 1.39 -7.57
C ARG A 252 -5.63 1.17 -8.83
N ILE A 253 -4.87 0.08 -8.85
CA ILE A 253 -4.17 -0.44 -10.02
C ILE A 253 -4.92 -1.67 -10.49
N LYS A 254 -5.47 -1.65 -11.71
CA LYS A 254 -6.26 -2.77 -12.23
C LYS A 254 -6.12 -2.92 -13.74
N ASN A 255 -5.62 -4.08 -14.17
CA ASN A 255 -5.58 -4.45 -15.58
C ASN A 255 -6.72 -5.42 -15.94
N ALA A 256 -7.35 -5.24 -17.10
CA ALA A 256 -8.42 -6.12 -17.57
C ALA A 256 -7.94 -7.54 -17.90
N VAL A 257 -6.71 -7.67 -18.38
CA VAL A 257 -6.11 -8.97 -18.74
C VAL A 257 -5.31 -9.47 -17.55
N LEU A 258 -5.47 -10.77 -17.22
CA LEU A 258 -4.67 -11.43 -16.20
C LEU A 258 -3.18 -11.24 -16.50
N PHE A 259 -2.42 -10.82 -15.49
CA PHE A 259 -0.99 -10.51 -15.60
C PHE A 259 -0.66 -9.43 -16.63
N ASN A 260 -1.63 -8.59 -16.98
CA ASN A 260 -1.54 -7.62 -18.06
C ASN A 260 -1.10 -8.20 -19.43
N GLY A 261 -1.31 -9.51 -19.65
CA GLY A 261 -0.82 -10.20 -20.83
C GLY A 261 0.71 -10.27 -20.96
N VAL A 262 1.44 -10.09 -19.84
CA VAL A 262 2.90 -10.20 -19.80
C VAL A 262 3.38 -11.38 -18.96
N GLY A 263 4.66 -11.71 -19.13
CA GLY A 263 5.32 -12.74 -18.34
C GLY A 263 5.47 -12.34 -16.85
N PRO A 264 5.80 -13.31 -15.98
CA PRO A 264 5.86 -13.10 -14.53
C PRO A 264 6.80 -11.98 -14.06
N ASN A 265 7.76 -11.48 -14.84
CA ASN A 265 8.83 -10.64 -14.27
C ASN A 265 8.69 -9.15 -14.60
N LEU A 266 7.54 -8.75 -15.13
CA LEU A 266 7.30 -7.41 -15.69
C LEU A 266 6.05 -6.83 -15.08
N ASN A 267 5.89 -5.51 -15.03
CA ASN A 267 4.67 -4.87 -14.52
C ASN A 267 4.44 -5.20 -13.04
N THR A 268 5.38 -4.83 -12.17
CA THR A 268 5.14 -4.77 -10.72
C THR A 268 4.19 -3.62 -10.42
N GLY A 269 3.18 -3.84 -9.57
CA GLY A 269 2.19 -2.83 -9.23
C GLY A 269 2.81 -1.62 -8.53
N ILE A 270 3.28 -1.81 -7.30
CA ILE A 270 3.97 -0.78 -6.52
C ILE A 270 5.34 -1.31 -6.12
N ASN A 271 6.40 -0.65 -6.56
CA ASN A 271 7.76 -1.00 -6.16
C ASN A 271 8.39 0.11 -5.32
N VAL A 272 8.84 -0.23 -4.12
CA VAL A 272 9.56 0.63 -3.19
C VAL A 272 10.99 0.10 -3.09
N SER A 273 11.89 0.74 -3.82
CA SER A 273 13.26 0.29 -4.05
C SER A 273 14.26 1.22 -3.39
N SER A 274 15.25 0.69 -2.67
CA SER A 274 16.31 1.48 -2.04
C SER A 274 15.77 2.67 -1.24
N SER A 275 14.56 2.54 -0.69
CA SER A 275 13.80 3.64 -0.10
C SER A 275 13.57 3.37 1.37
N ILE A 276 13.34 4.43 2.14
CA ILE A 276 13.23 4.34 3.60
C ILE A 276 12.00 5.06 4.12
N HIS A 277 11.43 4.56 5.22
CA HIS A 277 10.27 5.17 5.88
C HIS A 277 9.02 5.34 4.99
N CYS A 278 8.92 4.54 3.93
CA CYS A 278 7.83 4.59 2.96
C CYS A 278 6.64 3.72 3.38
N LYS A 279 5.44 4.15 3.04
CA LYS A 279 4.18 3.52 3.43
C LYS A 279 3.32 3.22 2.21
N VAL A 280 2.93 1.97 2.05
CA VAL A 280 2.00 1.49 1.02
C VAL A 280 0.71 1.04 1.71
N LEU A 281 -0.31 1.90 1.67
CA LEU A 281 -1.50 1.82 2.54
C LEU A 281 -2.79 1.64 1.74
N PHE A 282 -3.61 0.65 2.07
CA PHE A 282 -4.99 0.55 1.58
C PHE A 282 -5.14 0.57 0.05
N ASN A 283 -4.13 0.11 -0.69
CA ASN A 283 -4.18 0.06 -2.16
C ASN A 283 -4.87 -1.22 -2.64
N HIS A 284 -5.49 -1.14 -3.81
CA HIS A 284 -5.99 -2.29 -4.57
C HIS A 284 -5.09 -2.50 -5.77
N VAL A 285 -4.40 -3.64 -5.85
CA VAL A 285 -3.51 -4.01 -6.97
C VAL A 285 -3.97 -5.33 -7.56
N GLU A 286 -4.40 -5.30 -8.82
CA GLU A 286 -5.02 -6.45 -9.48
C GLU A 286 -4.49 -6.67 -10.90
N ASN A 287 -4.18 -7.94 -11.19
CA ASN A 287 -3.74 -8.42 -12.50
C ASN A 287 -2.47 -7.72 -13.02
N CYS A 288 -1.54 -7.40 -12.13
CA CYS A 288 -0.20 -6.97 -12.52
C CYS A 288 0.62 -8.17 -13.01
N GLY A 289 1.58 -7.92 -13.92
CA GLY A 289 2.41 -8.99 -14.48
C GLY A 289 3.41 -9.58 -13.50
N GLY A 290 3.88 -8.76 -12.56
CA GLY A 290 4.88 -9.09 -11.55
C GLY A 290 4.26 -9.24 -10.17
N GLN A 291 4.97 -8.74 -9.16
CA GLN A 291 4.43 -8.65 -7.80
C GLN A 291 3.36 -7.56 -7.70
N GLY A 292 2.44 -7.73 -6.75
CA GLY A 292 1.52 -6.66 -6.37
C GLY A 292 2.28 -5.49 -5.73
N ILE A 293 3.01 -5.78 -4.66
CA ILE A 293 3.90 -4.85 -3.96
C ILE A 293 5.29 -5.48 -3.83
N LEU A 294 6.33 -4.71 -4.12
CA LEU A 294 7.72 -5.14 -3.95
C LEU A 294 8.48 -4.12 -3.10
N PHE A 295 9.22 -4.62 -2.12
CA PHE A 295 10.30 -3.92 -1.44
C PHE A 295 11.61 -4.54 -1.89
N ASP A 296 12.42 -3.80 -2.62
CA ASP A 296 13.71 -4.26 -3.10
C ASP A 296 14.77 -3.17 -2.97
N THR A 297 15.95 -3.45 -3.51
CA THR A 297 17.02 -2.47 -3.64
C THR A 297 17.48 -2.48 -5.08
N ASN A 298 17.65 -1.30 -5.65
CA ASN A 298 17.97 -1.13 -7.05
C ASN A 298 19.38 -1.64 -7.35
N ILE A 299 19.46 -2.61 -8.27
CA ILE A 299 20.72 -3.20 -8.70
C ILE A 299 21.66 -2.22 -9.42
N GLY A 300 21.14 -1.08 -9.90
CA GLY A 300 21.92 -0.04 -10.58
C GLY A 300 22.68 0.91 -9.65
N ILE A 301 22.49 0.84 -8.33
CA ILE A 301 23.16 1.74 -7.38
C ILE A 301 24.56 1.20 -7.08
N THR A 302 25.59 1.97 -7.43
CA THR A 302 26.98 1.55 -7.26
C THR A 302 27.51 1.77 -5.84
N ASP A 303 27.03 2.76 -5.09
CA ASP A 303 27.47 3.00 -3.71
C ASP A 303 26.76 2.04 -2.74
N PRO A 304 27.49 1.16 -2.03
CA PRO A 304 26.91 0.26 -1.04
C PRO A 304 26.08 0.94 0.06
N LYS A 305 26.36 2.21 0.40
CA LYS A 305 25.59 2.94 1.42
C LYS A 305 24.20 3.33 0.95
N GLU A 306 24.01 3.45 -0.36
CA GLU A 306 22.74 3.80 -1.00
C GLU A 306 21.93 2.54 -1.38
N ARG A 307 22.43 1.34 -1.03
CA ARG A 307 21.83 0.03 -1.32
C ARG A 307 20.95 -0.51 -0.18
N LEU A 308 20.19 0.36 0.47
CA LEU A 308 19.40 0.01 1.63
C LEU A 308 17.91 0.28 1.38
N CYS A 309 17.07 -0.69 1.70
CA CYS A 309 15.61 -0.55 1.70
C CYS A 309 15.06 -0.97 3.06
N TYR A 310 14.64 -0.02 3.90
CA TYR A 310 14.27 -0.35 5.28
C TYR A 310 13.28 0.59 5.96
N SER A 311 12.75 0.15 7.10
CA SER A 311 11.70 0.84 7.85
C SER A 311 10.47 1.17 7.00
N ASN A 312 10.14 0.29 6.05
CA ASN A 312 9.01 0.45 5.14
C ASN A 312 7.83 -0.42 5.57
N MET A 313 6.64 -0.05 5.12
CA MET A 313 5.40 -0.73 5.52
C MET A 313 4.45 -0.96 4.35
N ALA A 314 3.89 -2.16 4.27
CA ALA A 314 2.69 -2.48 3.50
C ALA A 314 1.54 -2.83 4.46
N MET A 315 0.50 -1.99 4.49
CA MET A 315 -0.65 -2.19 5.38
C MET A 315 -1.99 -2.06 4.67
N GLY A 316 -2.90 -2.99 4.94
CA GLY A 316 -4.31 -2.86 4.50
C GLY A 316 -4.54 -3.02 3.01
N ASN A 317 -3.56 -3.50 2.25
CA ASN A 317 -3.65 -3.60 0.78
C ASN A 317 -4.41 -4.86 0.35
N THR A 318 -5.05 -4.80 -0.82
CA THR A 318 -5.72 -5.92 -1.48
C THR A 318 -5.01 -6.25 -2.79
N LEU A 319 -4.50 -7.48 -2.91
CA LEU A 319 -3.58 -7.90 -3.97
C LEU A 319 -4.12 -9.17 -4.63
N ILE A 320 -4.57 -9.05 -5.88
CA ILE A 320 -5.36 -10.10 -6.55
C ILE A 320 -4.78 -10.45 -7.91
N GLY A 321 -4.56 -11.74 -8.17
CA GLY A 321 -4.30 -12.21 -9.54
C GLY A 321 -2.99 -11.70 -10.14
N ASN A 322 -2.01 -11.31 -9.32
CA ASN A 322 -0.72 -10.82 -9.80
C ASN A 322 0.15 -11.97 -10.32
N GLY A 323 1.03 -11.69 -11.28
CA GLY A 323 1.77 -12.70 -12.03
C GLY A 323 2.95 -13.31 -11.29
N GLN A 324 3.26 -12.81 -10.09
CA GLN A 324 4.09 -13.47 -9.10
C GLN A 324 3.40 -13.46 -7.73
N GLU A 325 4.03 -12.88 -6.71
CA GLU A 325 3.52 -12.83 -5.36
C GLU A 325 2.56 -11.64 -5.15
N GLY A 326 1.80 -11.69 -4.05
CA GLY A 326 1.10 -10.51 -3.56
C GLY A 326 2.10 -9.45 -3.12
N ILE A 327 2.88 -9.76 -2.06
CA ILE A 327 3.90 -8.87 -1.49
C ILE A 327 5.23 -9.59 -1.45
N THR A 328 6.28 -8.93 -1.92
CA THR A 328 7.65 -9.45 -1.82
C THR A 328 8.55 -8.44 -1.11
N ALA A 329 9.40 -8.94 -0.22
CA ALA A 329 10.56 -8.23 0.28
C ALA A 329 11.81 -8.98 -0.16
N PHE A 330 12.67 -8.31 -0.92
CA PHE A 330 13.82 -8.92 -1.59
C PHE A 330 15.11 -8.20 -1.25
N SER A 331 16.13 -8.98 -0.95
CA SER A 331 17.50 -8.59 -0.66
C SER A 331 18.44 -9.51 -1.45
N SER A 332 19.69 -9.11 -1.68
CA SER A 332 20.70 -9.93 -2.35
C SER A 332 22.03 -9.84 -1.59
N GLN A 333 23.07 -10.59 -1.99
CA GLN A 333 24.39 -10.48 -1.36
C GLN A 333 24.97 -9.06 -1.35
N GLN A 334 24.54 -8.22 -2.29
CA GLN A 334 25.07 -6.88 -2.47
C GLN A 334 24.12 -5.78 -1.99
N TYR A 335 22.89 -6.14 -1.60
CA TYR A 335 21.80 -5.21 -1.37
C TYR A 335 20.99 -5.62 -0.15
N GLU A 336 20.78 -4.72 0.81
CA GLU A 336 20.06 -5.07 2.03
C GLU A 336 18.63 -4.53 2.03
N THR A 337 17.69 -5.42 2.36
CA THR A 337 16.29 -5.06 2.67
C THR A 337 15.93 -5.60 4.05
N TYR A 338 15.53 -4.72 4.96
CA TYR A 338 15.28 -5.07 6.36
C TYR A 338 14.27 -4.15 7.04
N ASP A 339 13.81 -4.49 8.26
CA ASP A 339 12.84 -3.67 9.01
C ASP A 339 11.59 -3.35 8.20
N ILE A 340 10.99 -4.39 7.61
CA ILE A 340 9.77 -4.27 6.79
C ILE A 340 8.58 -4.81 7.57
N VAL A 341 7.50 -4.05 7.59
CA VAL A 341 6.23 -4.45 8.22
C VAL A 341 5.18 -4.72 7.16
N ILE A 342 4.65 -5.94 7.15
CA ILE A 342 3.59 -6.41 6.25
C ILE A 342 2.39 -6.82 7.10
N THR A 343 1.41 -5.93 7.23
CA THR A 343 0.31 -6.09 8.19
C THR A 343 -1.09 -5.88 7.60
N ASN A 344 -2.08 -6.69 8.00
CA ASN A 344 -3.48 -6.52 7.61
C ASN A 344 -3.74 -6.51 6.08
N ASN A 345 -2.92 -7.19 5.28
CA ASN A 345 -3.12 -7.27 3.83
C ASN A 345 -3.98 -8.47 3.43
N ILE A 346 -4.61 -8.39 2.26
CA ILE A 346 -5.36 -9.46 1.63
C ILE A 346 -4.64 -9.85 0.33
N ALA A 347 -4.13 -11.07 0.24
CA ALA A 347 -3.46 -11.60 -0.95
C ALA A 347 -4.23 -12.82 -1.49
N ILE A 348 -4.80 -12.70 -2.69
CA ILE A 348 -5.69 -13.72 -3.27
C ILE A 348 -5.23 -14.07 -4.68
N ASN A 349 -5.09 -15.36 -4.99
CA ASN A 349 -4.91 -15.88 -6.34
C ASN A 349 -3.69 -15.28 -7.09
N ASN A 350 -2.64 -14.84 -6.38
CA ASN A 350 -1.38 -14.36 -6.98
C ASN A 350 -0.53 -15.57 -7.38
N ARG A 351 -0.04 -15.62 -8.62
CA ARG A 351 0.54 -16.80 -9.28
C ARG A 351 1.40 -17.69 -8.38
N TYR A 352 2.26 -17.11 -7.55
CA TYR A 352 3.13 -17.84 -6.64
C TYR A 352 2.65 -17.74 -5.18
N ASN A 353 3.36 -16.99 -4.36
CA ASN A 353 3.11 -16.88 -2.92
C ASN A 353 2.16 -15.71 -2.62
N GLY A 354 1.50 -15.75 -1.46
CA GLY A 354 0.81 -14.55 -0.97
C GLY A 354 1.83 -13.50 -0.54
N ILE A 355 2.80 -13.93 0.25
CA ILE A 355 3.90 -13.12 0.76
C ILE A 355 5.21 -13.90 0.57
N GLU A 356 6.24 -13.22 0.08
CA GLU A 356 7.59 -13.79 -0.04
C GLU A 356 8.65 -12.88 0.58
N LEU A 357 9.56 -13.50 1.32
CA LEU A 357 10.70 -12.87 1.96
C LEU A 357 11.96 -13.55 1.43
N TRP A 358 12.87 -12.78 0.85
CA TRP A 358 14.04 -13.33 0.16
C TRP A 358 15.33 -12.64 0.58
N GLY A 359 16.18 -13.31 1.36
CA GLY A 359 17.46 -12.73 1.80
C GLY A 359 17.34 -11.61 2.82
N VAL A 360 16.16 -11.41 3.42
CA VAL A 360 15.82 -10.22 4.22
C VAL A 360 15.98 -10.46 5.72
N ARG A 361 16.00 -9.37 6.51
CA ARG A 361 16.06 -9.47 7.97
C ARG A 361 15.12 -8.52 8.70
N GLN A 362 14.80 -8.82 9.95
CA GLN A 362 13.98 -7.97 10.82
C GLN A 362 12.60 -7.68 10.21
N ILE A 363 11.88 -8.74 9.83
CA ILE A 363 10.60 -8.60 9.12
C ILE A 363 9.44 -8.98 10.04
N VAL A 364 8.36 -8.19 9.97
CA VAL A 364 7.11 -8.51 10.65
C VAL A 364 6.02 -8.77 9.61
N VAL A 365 5.45 -9.98 9.64
CA VAL A 365 4.33 -10.42 8.80
C VAL A 365 3.16 -10.78 9.71
N GLU A 366 2.17 -9.89 9.82
CA GLU A 366 1.10 -10.06 10.79
C GLU A 366 -0.31 -9.81 10.27
N SER A 367 -1.29 -10.55 10.82
CA SER A 367 -2.71 -10.31 10.57
C SER A 367 -3.12 -10.28 9.09
N ASN A 368 -2.36 -10.93 8.21
CA ASN A 368 -2.68 -10.99 6.78
C ASN A 368 -3.68 -12.12 6.48
N SER A 369 -4.51 -11.93 5.44
CA SER A 369 -5.40 -12.95 4.91
C SER A 369 -4.88 -13.41 3.54
N ILE A 370 -4.49 -14.67 3.43
CA ILE A 370 -3.84 -15.21 2.24
C ILE A 370 -4.63 -16.39 1.71
N SER A 371 -4.92 -16.36 0.42
CA SER A 371 -5.45 -17.49 -0.34
C SER A 371 -4.74 -17.57 -1.69
N ALA A 372 -3.80 -18.50 -1.81
CA ALA A 372 -2.94 -18.64 -2.98
C ALA A 372 -3.68 -19.36 -4.14
N PRO A 373 -3.26 -19.17 -5.40
CA PRO A 373 -3.89 -19.73 -6.59
C PRO A 373 -3.66 -21.24 -6.73
N ASP A 374 -4.35 -21.82 -7.71
CA ASP A 374 -4.30 -23.22 -8.15
C ASP A 374 -3.00 -23.59 -8.93
N MET A 375 -1.86 -22.96 -8.63
CA MET A 375 -0.61 -23.21 -9.35
C MET A 375 0.21 -24.35 -8.74
N LYS A 376 0.67 -25.26 -9.60
CA LYS A 376 1.30 -26.55 -9.23
C LYS A 376 2.82 -26.52 -9.10
N GLN A 377 3.49 -25.43 -9.48
CA GLN A 377 4.95 -25.38 -9.65
C GLN A 377 5.52 -24.11 -9.00
N PHE A 378 6.62 -24.27 -8.26
CA PHE A 378 7.48 -23.22 -7.68
C PHE A 378 6.96 -22.43 -6.46
N SER A 379 5.75 -22.66 -5.97
CA SER A 379 5.31 -22.09 -4.68
C SER A 379 5.79 -22.97 -3.52
N PHE A 380 6.66 -22.45 -2.66
CA PHE A 380 7.08 -23.14 -1.42
C PHE A 380 6.04 -23.05 -0.30
N GLY A 381 5.19 -22.02 -0.30
CA GLY A 381 4.08 -21.88 0.63
C GLY A 381 3.32 -20.55 0.49
N ALA A 382 2.23 -20.37 1.21
CA ALA A 382 1.46 -19.11 1.17
C ALA A 382 2.27 -17.92 1.68
N ILE A 383 3.06 -18.13 2.73
CA ILE A 383 4.13 -17.25 3.19
C ILE A 383 5.45 -18.01 3.01
N ASN A 384 6.32 -17.49 2.15
CA ASN A 384 7.64 -18.05 1.90
C ASN A 384 8.72 -17.21 2.58
N ILE A 385 9.62 -17.87 3.32
CA ILE A 385 10.73 -17.26 4.03
C ILE A 385 12.00 -17.93 3.52
N PHE A 386 12.73 -17.26 2.64
CA PHE A 386 13.88 -17.84 1.99
C PHE A 386 15.15 -17.12 2.44
N ALA A 387 16.10 -17.87 3.01
CA ALA A 387 17.41 -17.35 3.42
C ALA A 387 17.32 -16.03 4.22
N SER A 388 16.37 -15.98 5.17
CA SER A 388 15.99 -14.75 5.89
C SER A 388 16.14 -14.93 7.39
N LYS A 389 16.32 -13.81 8.11
CA LYS A 389 16.65 -13.82 9.54
C LYS A 389 15.78 -12.86 10.36
N ASP A 390 15.56 -13.15 11.64
CA ASP A 390 14.81 -12.27 12.55
C ASP A 390 13.40 -11.95 12.01
N VAL A 391 12.64 -12.99 11.67
CA VAL A 391 11.31 -12.85 11.06
C VAL A 391 10.22 -13.24 12.04
N ILE A 392 9.19 -12.40 12.18
CA ILE A 392 7.99 -12.70 12.97
C ILE A 392 6.82 -12.90 12.01
N VAL A 393 6.18 -14.07 12.08
CA VAL A 393 4.94 -14.41 11.36
C VAL A 393 3.83 -14.65 12.38
N ASN A 394 2.99 -13.64 12.61
CA ASN A 394 2.02 -13.64 13.70
C ASN A 394 0.57 -13.41 13.26
N GLY A 395 -0.37 -14.27 13.67
CA GLY A 395 -1.79 -13.97 13.54
C GLY A 395 -2.35 -13.98 12.11
N ASN A 396 -1.67 -14.61 11.16
CA ASN A 396 -2.13 -14.67 9.77
C ASN A 396 -3.21 -15.74 9.57
N SER A 397 -4.13 -15.48 8.63
CA SER A 397 -5.15 -16.43 8.17
C SER A 397 -4.80 -16.92 6.78
N ILE A 398 -4.44 -18.19 6.66
CA ILE A 398 -4.03 -18.83 5.41
C ILE A 398 -5.08 -19.90 5.07
N ASP A 399 -5.74 -19.78 3.92
CA ASP A 399 -6.78 -20.71 3.50
C ASP A 399 -6.61 -21.15 2.06
N THR A 400 -6.70 -22.47 1.84
CA THR A 400 -6.83 -23.10 0.53
C THR A 400 -5.64 -22.78 -0.37
N VAL A 401 -4.48 -23.36 -0.04
CA VAL A 401 -3.19 -23.08 -0.70
C VAL A 401 -2.62 -24.35 -1.36
N PRO A 402 -1.90 -24.23 -2.49
CA PRO A 402 -1.49 -25.37 -3.32
C PRO A 402 -0.36 -26.20 -2.75
N THR A 403 0.47 -25.62 -1.87
CA THR A 403 1.61 -26.28 -1.22
C THR A 403 1.53 -26.02 0.29
N SER A 404 2.58 -25.52 0.94
CA SER A 404 2.56 -25.29 2.39
C SER A 404 1.82 -24.02 2.78
N GLY A 405 1.38 -23.94 4.04
CA GLY A 405 0.88 -22.68 4.60
C GLY A 405 2.01 -21.67 4.77
N ILE A 406 2.99 -22.02 5.60
CA ILE A 406 4.20 -21.24 5.83
C ILE A 406 5.39 -22.13 5.53
N ALA A 407 6.39 -21.63 4.82
CA ALA A 407 7.60 -22.39 4.53
C ALA A 407 8.85 -21.55 4.74
N THR A 408 9.89 -22.18 5.30
CA THR A 408 11.26 -21.70 5.20
C THR A 408 11.99 -22.41 4.07
N ALA A 409 13.08 -21.83 3.57
CA ALA A 409 13.95 -22.46 2.58
C ALA A 409 15.39 -21.91 2.65
N HIS A 410 16.34 -22.79 2.35
CA HIS A 410 17.77 -22.46 2.25
C HIS A 410 18.12 -21.80 0.92
N GLY A 411 19.08 -20.87 0.96
CA GLY A 411 19.59 -20.11 -0.16
C GLY A 411 21.07 -19.85 -0.10
N SER A 412 21.88 -20.77 -0.62
CA SER A 412 23.36 -20.66 -0.63
C SER A 412 23.92 -19.36 -1.22
N GLN A 413 23.14 -18.70 -2.08
CA GLN A 413 23.51 -17.46 -2.75
C GLN A 413 23.17 -16.20 -1.94
N TYR A 414 22.75 -16.29 -0.68
CA TYR A 414 22.45 -15.12 0.17
C TYR A 414 23.44 -15.03 1.33
N PRO A 415 23.61 -13.83 1.93
CA PRO A 415 24.53 -13.65 3.07
C PRO A 415 24.22 -14.58 4.24
N GLU A 416 22.92 -14.82 4.48
CA GLU A 416 22.40 -15.73 5.49
C GLU A 416 21.77 -16.93 4.76
N PRO A 417 22.54 -17.98 4.43
CA PRO A 417 22.03 -19.06 3.59
C PRO A 417 20.90 -19.85 4.25
N ASN A 418 20.91 -19.94 5.59
CA ASN A 418 19.87 -20.58 6.37
C ASN A 418 18.85 -19.56 6.87
N CYS A 419 17.60 -19.99 7.03
CA CYS A 419 16.65 -19.21 7.80
C CYS A 419 17.03 -19.24 9.27
N SER A 420 17.00 -18.11 9.98
CA SER A 420 17.31 -18.10 11.41
C SER A 420 16.48 -17.13 12.24
N ASN A 421 16.26 -17.44 13.52
CA ASN A 421 15.48 -16.60 14.44
C ASN A 421 14.05 -16.32 13.92
N ILE A 422 13.35 -17.37 13.49
CA ILE A 422 12.01 -17.27 12.91
C ILE A 422 10.95 -17.56 13.99
N ILE A 423 10.03 -16.62 14.23
CA ILE A 423 8.93 -16.78 15.18
C ILE A 423 7.62 -16.92 14.42
N ILE A 424 7.02 -18.11 14.44
CA ILE A 424 5.73 -18.42 13.79
C ILE A 424 4.68 -18.66 14.86
N THR A 425 3.77 -17.72 15.04
CA THR A 425 2.80 -17.78 16.14
C THR A 425 1.38 -17.33 15.81
N ASN A 426 0.39 -17.92 16.47
CA ASN A 426 -1.03 -17.53 16.37
C ASN A 426 -1.62 -17.56 14.95
N ASN A 427 -1.01 -18.29 14.01
CA ASN A 427 -1.51 -18.36 12.64
C ASN A 427 -2.63 -19.40 12.54
N ARG A 428 -3.63 -19.14 11.71
CA ARG A 428 -4.65 -20.12 11.32
C ARG A 428 -4.34 -20.58 9.89
N ILE A 429 -3.99 -21.85 9.74
CA ILE A 429 -3.66 -22.46 8.46
C ILE A 429 -4.69 -23.54 8.17
N GLN A 430 -5.41 -23.36 7.06
CA GLN A 430 -6.49 -24.23 6.66
C GLN A 430 -6.28 -24.75 5.24
N THR A 431 -6.44 -26.06 5.04
CA THR A 431 -6.47 -26.69 3.70
C THR A 431 -5.25 -26.33 2.84
N TRP A 432 -4.05 -26.70 3.30
CA TRP A 432 -2.84 -26.66 2.49
C TRP A 432 -2.75 -27.89 1.57
N ASN A 433 -1.87 -27.86 0.58
CA ASN A 433 -1.84 -28.84 -0.51
C ASN A 433 -3.25 -29.11 -1.08
N ASN A 434 -4.02 -28.05 -1.37
CA ASN A 434 -5.40 -28.16 -1.84
C ASN A 434 -5.49 -28.87 -3.21
N LEU A 435 -4.38 -28.97 -3.95
CA LEU A 435 -4.31 -29.64 -5.26
C LEU A 435 -3.93 -31.12 -5.19
N ASP A 436 -3.64 -31.65 -3.99
CA ASP A 436 -3.20 -33.03 -3.82
C ASP A 436 -1.92 -33.37 -4.59
N LEU A 437 -0.97 -32.44 -4.61
CA LEU A 437 0.30 -32.63 -5.28
C LEU A 437 1.02 -33.83 -4.66
N SER A 438 1.55 -34.70 -5.52
CA SER A 438 2.28 -35.88 -5.09
C SER A 438 3.63 -35.47 -4.49
N PRO A 439 4.07 -36.06 -3.37
CA PRO A 439 5.32 -35.66 -2.69
C PRO A 439 6.63 -35.97 -3.45
N VAL A 440 6.57 -36.46 -4.70
CA VAL A 440 7.68 -37.17 -5.39
C VAL A 440 8.86 -36.27 -5.84
N THR A 441 8.87 -34.97 -5.59
CA THR A 441 10.03 -34.11 -5.89
C THR A 441 10.52 -33.27 -4.73
N SER A 442 9.82 -33.29 -3.59
CA SER A 442 10.16 -32.53 -2.38
C SER A 442 9.22 -32.98 -1.26
N HIS A 443 9.66 -33.99 -0.50
CA HIS A 443 8.87 -34.67 0.53
C HIS A 443 8.39 -33.75 1.69
N ASP A 444 8.72 -32.46 1.63
CA ASP A 444 8.56 -31.45 2.68
C ASP A 444 7.61 -30.30 2.32
N GLN A 445 7.17 -30.18 1.06
CA GLN A 445 6.37 -29.02 0.59
C GLN A 445 4.85 -29.17 0.77
N ASN A 446 4.39 -30.26 1.39
CA ASN A 446 2.96 -30.57 1.58
C ASN A 446 2.54 -30.54 3.05
N CYS A 447 2.92 -29.48 3.77
CA CYS A 447 2.65 -29.36 5.19
C CYS A 447 2.06 -28.01 5.60
N GLY A 448 1.43 -27.92 6.77
CA GLY A 448 0.92 -26.65 7.28
C GLY A 448 2.06 -25.65 7.48
N ILE A 449 3.13 -26.09 8.15
CA ILE A 449 4.37 -25.33 8.36
C ILE A 449 5.57 -26.20 7.97
N ASN A 450 6.38 -25.71 7.04
CA ASN A 450 7.64 -26.34 6.64
C ASN A 450 8.84 -25.58 7.22
N LEU A 451 9.67 -26.26 8.00
CA LEU A 451 10.96 -25.75 8.48
C LEU A 451 12.10 -26.47 7.75
N PHE A 452 12.41 -25.97 6.56
CA PHE A 452 13.55 -26.44 5.75
C PHE A 452 14.78 -25.59 6.07
N ASP A 453 15.83 -26.20 6.62
CA ASP A 453 17.11 -25.54 6.98
C ASP A 453 16.89 -24.25 7.80
N ALA A 454 16.00 -24.34 8.78
CA ALA A 454 15.70 -23.24 9.69
C ALA A 454 16.32 -23.47 11.06
N GLU A 455 17.08 -22.49 11.53
CA GLU A 455 17.78 -22.49 12.81
C GLU A 455 17.10 -21.56 13.82
N PHE A 456 17.04 -21.98 15.07
CA PHE A 456 16.51 -21.19 16.18
C PHE A 456 15.08 -20.67 15.96
N SER A 457 14.21 -21.49 15.34
CA SER A 457 12.82 -21.08 15.11
C SER A 457 11.91 -21.43 16.30
N VAL A 458 10.89 -20.62 16.52
CA VAL A 458 9.83 -20.86 17.50
C VAL A 458 8.50 -21.00 16.77
N VAL A 459 7.86 -22.16 16.88
CA VAL A 459 6.53 -22.42 16.31
C VAL A 459 5.54 -22.68 17.43
N GLN A 460 4.71 -21.68 17.75
CA GLN A 460 3.82 -21.72 18.92
C GLN A 460 2.43 -21.14 18.70
N GLY A 461 1.39 -21.81 19.19
CA GLY A 461 0.03 -21.25 19.23
C GLY A 461 -0.70 -21.23 17.88
N ASN A 462 -0.20 -21.96 16.88
CA ASN A 462 -0.82 -22.02 15.56
C ASN A 462 -1.98 -23.02 15.53
N ILE A 463 -2.97 -22.78 14.68
CA ILE A 463 -4.11 -23.64 14.43
C ILE A 463 -3.97 -24.23 13.02
N LEU A 464 -3.81 -25.55 12.92
CA LEU A 464 -3.55 -26.27 11.68
C LEU A 464 -4.73 -27.20 11.40
N VAL A 465 -5.61 -26.83 10.46
CA VAL A 465 -6.82 -27.60 10.17
C VAL A 465 -6.87 -28.01 8.71
N ASP A 466 -6.70 -29.30 8.45
CA ASP A 466 -7.00 -29.83 7.14
C ASP A 466 -8.50 -30.13 7.02
N THR A 467 -9.17 -29.43 6.10
CA THR A 467 -10.60 -29.66 5.82
C THR A 467 -10.85 -30.40 4.50
N LYS A 468 -9.79 -30.74 3.76
CA LYS A 468 -9.93 -31.43 2.47
C LYS A 468 -10.29 -32.89 2.68
N LYS A 469 -11.45 -33.29 2.16
CA LYS A 469 -11.89 -34.69 2.14
C LYS A 469 -11.22 -35.45 0.99
N MET A 470 -11.04 -36.76 1.17
CA MET A 470 -10.57 -37.69 0.13
C MET A 470 -9.20 -37.34 -0.47
N ARG A 471 -8.21 -37.05 0.38
CA ARG A 471 -6.83 -36.85 -0.07
C ARG A 471 -6.27 -38.13 -0.69
N LYS A 472 -5.61 -37.98 -1.84
CA LYS A 472 -4.78 -39.00 -2.49
C LYS A 472 -3.43 -39.12 -1.80
N ASN A 473 -2.88 -37.99 -1.35
CA ASN A 473 -1.59 -37.91 -0.70
C ASN A 473 -1.74 -37.45 0.76
N THR A 474 -0.98 -38.07 1.65
CA THR A 474 -0.89 -37.67 3.05
C THR A 474 -0.34 -36.26 3.17
N VAL A 475 -0.88 -35.48 4.11
CA VAL A 475 -0.34 -34.18 4.50
C VAL A 475 0.12 -34.18 5.94
N LYS A 476 1.09 -33.31 6.23
CA LYS A 476 1.65 -33.12 7.57
C LYS A 476 1.17 -31.79 8.14
N ALA A 477 0.99 -31.70 9.45
CA ALA A 477 0.79 -30.41 10.12
C ALA A 477 2.07 -29.58 10.10
N ILE A 478 3.20 -30.18 10.51
CA ILE A 478 4.51 -29.54 10.57
C ILE A 478 5.55 -30.53 10.04
N SER A 479 6.49 -30.05 9.22
CA SER A 479 7.67 -30.81 8.78
C SER A 479 8.93 -30.05 9.23
N VAL A 480 9.87 -30.75 9.87
CA VAL A 480 11.20 -30.23 10.21
C VAL A 480 12.22 -31.05 9.44
N VAL A 481 12.97 -30.41 8.57
CA VAL A 481 14.00 -31.10 7.78
C VAL A 481 15.35 -31.09 8.50
N SER A 482 15.64 -30.00 9.19
CA SER A 482 16.93 -29.74 9.85
C SER A 482 16.83 -28.53 10.80
N GLY A 483 17.82 -28.38 11.68
CA GLY A 483 18.04 -27.21 12.53
C GLY A 483 17.39 -27.25 13.91
N HIS A 484 17.72 -26.25 14.75
CA HIS A 484 17.31 -26.19 16.16
C HIS A 484 15.99 -25.45 16.34
N ASN A 485 14.89 -26.16 16.56
CA ASN A 485 13.56 -25.54 16.57
C ASN A 485 12.76 -25.87 17.84
N LEU A 486 12.07 -24.87 18.39
CA LEU A 486 11.12 -25.02 19.50
C LEU A 486 9.69 -25.07 18.97
N ILE A 487 9.04 -26.24 19.07
CA ILE A 487 7.67 -26.44 18.59
C ILE A 487 6.79 -26.82 19.77
N ARG A 488 5.79 -25.98 20.12
CA ARG A 488 4.90 -26.25 21.26
C ARG A 488 3.55 -25.55 21.17
N GLY A 489 2.53 -26.08 21.83
CA GLY A 489 1.25 -25.39 21.99
C GLY A 489 0.49 -25.11 20.68
N ASN A 490 0.75 -25.87 19.62
CA ASN A 490 0.01 -25.79 18.36
C ASN A 490 -1.23 -26.70 18.42
N VAL A 491 -2.33 -26.27 17.82
CA VAL A 491 -3.60 -27.00 17.77
C VAL A 491 -3.75 -27.67 16.40
N ASN A 492 -3.77 -29.00 16.39
CA ASN A 492 -3.90 -29.83 15.19
C ASN A 492 -5.04 -30.85 15.42
N PRO A 493 -6.31 -30.46 15.25
CA PRO A 493 -7.46 -31.31 15.60
C PRO A 493 -7.59 -32.54 14.70
N GLY A 494 -6.96 -32.54 13.52
CA GLY A 494 -6.93 -33.68 12.62
C GLY A 494 -5.90 -34.74 12.98
N ASN A 495 -5.11 -34.54 14.06
CA ASN A 495 -3.98 -35.40 14.43
C ASN A 495 -3.05 -35.70 13.24
N LEU A 496 -2.84 -34.71 12.37
CA LEU A 496 -1.96 -34.84 11.22
C LEU A 496 -0.52 -35.04 11.68
N LEU A 497 0.29 -35.70 10.84
CA LEU A 497 1.68 -36.03 11.16
C LEU A 497 2.49 -34.75 11.45
N ILE A 498 3.34 -34.84 12.48
CA ILE A 498 4.46 -33.92 12.70
C ILE A 498 5.69 -34.75 12.38
N ASP A 499 6.38 -34.41 11.30
CA ASP A 499 7.53 -35.17 10.80
C ASP A 499 8.82 -34.44 11.18
N ASP A 500 9.78 -35.20 11.67
CA ASP A 500 11.11 -34.74 12.03
C ASP A 500 12.12 -35.62 11.29
N HIS A 501 12.60 -35.13 10.16
CA HIS A 501 13.50 -35.88 9.28
C HIS A 501 14.89 -36.09 9.90
N THR A 502 15.20 -35.46 11.04
CA THR A 502 16.51 -35.57 11.69
C THR A 502 16.73 -36.90 12.44
N GLU A 503 15.68 -37.71 12.66
CA GLU A 503 15.79 -38.94 13.46
C GLU A 503 16.41 -40.16 12.71
N ALA A 504 16.73 -40.06 11.42
CA ALA A 504 17.29 -41.20 10.68
C ALA A 504 18.82 -41.36 10.75
N ASP A 505 19.61 -40.32 11.07
CA ASP A 505 21.06 -40.38 10.80
C ASP A 505 22.05 -39.82 11.85
N GLN A 506 21.66 -39.35 13.04
CA GLN A 506 22.67 -38.94 14.05
C GLN A 506 22.37 -39.34 15.49
N VAL A 507 23.28 -40.14 16.05
CA VAL A 507 23.45 -40.39 17.49
C VAL A 507 23.91 -39.08 18.14
N TRP A 508 22.98 -38.32 18.72
CA TRP A 508 23.30 -37.09 19.46
C TRP A 508 23.17 -37.31 20.97
N VAL A 509 24.27 -37.06 21.69
CA VAL A 509 24.37 -37.13 23.16
C VAL A 509 24.36 -35.68 23.67
N GLY A 510 23.17 -35.11 23.77
CA GLY A 510 22.94 -33.74 24.24
C GLY A 510 21.44 -33.50 24.34
N ALA A 511 20.97 -33.01 25.49
CA ALA A 511 19.57 -33.07 25.91
C ALA A 511 18.57 -32.55 24.86
N GLN A 512 17.65 -33.44 24.48
CA GLN A 512 16.39 -33.13 23.82
C GLN A 512 15.62 -32.09 24.68
N LEU A 513 15.56 -30.82 24.26
CA LEU A 513 14.53 -29.87 24.71
C LEU A 513 13.37 -29.76 23.71
N ALA A 514 13.31 -30.66 22.74
CA ALA A 514 12.01 -31.05 22.20
C ALA A 514 11.35 -31.92 23.26
N GLU A 515 10.67 -31.30 24.25
CA GLU A 515 9.57 -31.98 24.89
C GLU A 515 8.59 -32.33 23.76
N ARG A 516 8.69 -33.57 23.25
CA ARG A 516 7.56 -34.28 22.67
C ARG A 516 6.55 -34.47 23.79
N ASN A 517 5.89 -33.37 24.18
CA ASN A 517 4.59 -33.41 24.81
C ASN A 517 3.56 -33.17 23.69
N PRO A 518 3.25 -34.18 22.84
CA PRO A 518 1.99 -34.19 22.15
C PRO A 518 0.91 -34.45 23.21
N LEU A 519 0.53 -33.43 23.97
CA LEU A 519 -0.83 -33.34 24.48
C LEU A 519 -1.66 -32.93 23.27
N LEU A 520 -2.10 -33.86 22.42
CA LEU A 520 -3.16 -34.81 22.74
C LEU A 520 -2.97 -36.19 22.06
N ARG A 521 -1.97 -37.00 22.45
CA ARG A 521 -2.14 -38.47 22.38
C ARG A 521 -2.84 -38.91 23.66
N MET A 522 -4.03 -39.49 23.54
CA MET A 522 -4.58 -40.38 24.56
C MET A 522 -3.60 -41.55 24.73
N SER A 523 -2.62 -41.39 25.62
CA SER A 523 -1.53 -42.34 25.86
C SER A 523 -1.88 -43.19 27.09
N LEU A 524 -2.05 -44.49 26.88
CA LEU A 524 -2.25 -45.53 27.89
C LEU A 524 -0.92 -46.23 28.23
N LEU A 525 0.09 -45.50 28.76
CA LEU A 525 1.33 -46.13 29.22
C LEU A 525 1.54 -45.99 30.74
N PRO A 526 1.93 -47.07 31.45
CA PRO A 526 2.07 -47.07 32.91
C PRO A 526 3.42 -46.45 33.32
N GLY A 527 3.37 -45.40 34.14
CA GLY A 527 4.58 -44.76 34.69
C GLY A 527 4.44 -43.29 35.09
N ASP A 528 3.36 -42.61 34.69
CA ASP A 528 3.13 -41.20 35.04
C ASP A 528 2.66 -41.00 36.49
N LEU A 529 3.02 -39.85 37.06
CA LEU A 529 2.79 -39.32 38.42
C LEU A 529 1.31 -39.22 38.89
N ASN A 530 0.39 -39.96 38.27
CA ASN A 530 -1.03 -40.02 38.62
C ASN A 530 -1.45 -41.33 39.31
N ASN A 531 -0.51 -42.14 39.84
CA ASN A 531 -0.89 -43.36 40.56
C ASN A 531 -1.21 -43.15 42.06
N GLY A 532 -1.63 -41.93 42.43
CA GLY A 532 -2.24 -41.64 43.72
C GLY A 532 -3.75 -41.86 43.65
N ASN A 533 -4.24 -42.96 44.23
CA ASN A 533 -5.65 -43.22 44.42
C ASN A 533 -6.29 -42.10 45.26
N MET A 534 -6.87 -41.09 44.61
CA MET A 534 -7.72 -40.08 45.25
C MET A 534 -9.16 -40.23 44.73
N ALA A 535 -9.97 -40.95 45.49
CA ALA A 535 -11.32 -41.38 45.14
C ALA A 535 -12.39 -40.27 45.08
N ALA A 536 -12.07 -39.01 44.74
CA ALA A 536 -13.09 -37.94 44.69
C ALA A 536 -12.81 -36.73 43.78
N ILE A 537 -11.83 -36.75 42.87
CA ILE A 537 -11.59 -35.60 41.97
C ILE A 537 -11.42 -36.06 40.53
N ASP A 538 -12.39 -35.75 39.69
CA ASP A 538 -12.42 -36.02 38.26
C ASP A 538 -11.68 -34.88 37.52
N ALA A 539 -10.53 -35.17 36.89
CA ALA A 539 -9.62 -34.17 36.35
C ALA A 539 -9.43 -34.27 34.81
N GLY A 540 -9.79 -33.18 34.10
CA GLY A 540 -8.89 -32.60 33.10
C GLY A 540 -9.04 -32.91 31.60
N SER A 541 -10.23 -33.22 31.06
CA SER A 541 -10.38 -33.42 29.61
C SER A 541 -10.71 -32.11 28.85
N ILE A 542 -9.84 -31.72 27.91
CA ILE A 542 -10.14 -30.80 26.80
C ILE A 542 -10.78 -31.65 25.68
N TRP A 543 -11.89 -31.20 25.10
CA TRP A 543 -12.44 -31.83 23.89
C TRP A 543 -12.71 -30.82 22.77
N TYR A 544 -12.47 -31.27 21.54
CA TYR A 544 -12.81 -30.54 20.32
C TYR A 544 -14.17 -31.03 19.80
N ASN A 545 -15.13 -30.12 19.65
CA ASN A 545 -16.41 -30.43 19.03
C ASN A 545 -16.32 -30.14 17.53
N HIS A 546 -16.29 -31.20 16.73
CA HIS A 546 -16.20 -31.12 15.27
C HIS A 546 -17.38 -30.36 14.64
N ASP A 547 -18.61 -30.60 15.10
CA ASP A 547 -19.82 -29.96 14.56
C ASP A 547 -19.90 -28.46 14.85
N LYS A 548 -19.24 -28.01 15.93
CA LYS A 548 -19.24 -26.61 16.37
C LYS A 548 -17.93 -25.87 16.06
N LEU A 549 -16.93 -26.57 15.52
CA LEU A 549 -15.58 -26.05 15.26
C LEU A 549 -14.97 -25.32 16.47
N ALA A 550 -15.17 -25.85 17.68
CA ALA A 550 -14.76 -25.18 18.93
C ALA A 550 -14.16 -26.15 19.96
N LEU A 551 -13.17 -25.65 20.72
CA LEU A 551 -12.56 -26.33 21.87
C LEU A 551 -13.32 -25.97 23.15
N PHE A 552 -13.59 -26.96 24.00
CA PHE A 552 -14.26 -26.78 25.28
C PHE A 552 -13.41 -27.36 26.42
N TYR A 553 -13.43 -26.68 27.57
CA TYR A 553 -12.88 -27.15 28.84
C TYR A 553 -14.03 -27.20 29.86
N LYS A 554 -14.17 -28.30 30.61
CA LYS A 554 -15.17 -28.36 31.68
C LYS A 554 -14.56 -27.81 32.97
N GLY A 555 -14.88 -26.55 33.30
CA GLY A 555 -14.59 -25.95 34.61
C GLY A 555 -14.01 -24.54 34.59
N TYR A 556 -13.25 -24.14 33.56
CA TYR A 556 -12.66 -22.80 33.44
C TYR A 556 -12.57 -22.34 31.99
N LEU A 557 -12.98 -21.10 31.74
CA LEU A 557 -12.88 -20.41 30.46
C LEU A 557 -11.53 -19.68 30.39
N LYS A 558 -10.66 -20.11 29.45
CA LYS A 558 -9.57 -19.34 28.80
C LYS A 558 -8.18 -19.36 29.46
N THR A 559 -7.24 -20.02 28.78
CA THR A 559 -5.79 -19.86 28.96
C THR A 559 -5.13 -19.76 27.59
N MET A 560 -4.23 -18.78 27.39
CA MET A 560 -3.21 -18.75 26.33
C MET A 560 -1.84 -18.69 27.02
N VAL A 561 -0.85 -19.38 26.44
CA VAL A 561 0.53 -19.44 26.91
C VAL A 561 1.30 -18.24 26.37
N ALA A 562 1.91 -17.43 27.24
CA ALA A 562 2.75 -16.29 26.86
C ALA A 562 4.06 -16.75 26.18
N PRO A 563 4.62 -15.98 25.23
CA PRO A 563 5.92 -16.27 24.65
C PRO A 563 7.06 -16.03 25.66
N ILE A 564 8.11 -16.86 25.60
CA ILE A 564 9.32 -16.79 26.42
C ILE A 564 10.44 -16.18 25.58
N TYR A 565 11.22 -15.27 26.16
CA TYR A 565 12.41 -14.68 25.54
C TYR A 565 13.58 -15.67 25.61
N ILE A 566 14.22 -15.98 24.48
CA ILE A 566 15.44 -16.78 24.42
C ILE A 566 16.62 -15.81 24.22
N ASN A 567 17.59 -15.84 25.14
CA ASN A 567 18.83 -15.07 25.05
C ASN A 567 19.93 -15.95 24.42
N GLU A 568 20.55 -15.46 23.35
CA GLU A 568 21.65 -16.12 22.62
C GLU A 568 22.89 -16.45 23.48
N ASN A 569 23.02 -15.83 24.66
CA ASN A 569 24.14 -16.07 25.59
C ASN A 569 23.78 -17.01 26.77
N ALA A 570 22.55 -17.54 26.83
CA ALA A 570 22.11 -18.37 27.94
C ALA A 570 22.55 -19.84 27.77
N THR A 571 23.54 -20.27 28.54
CA THR A 571 24.03 -21.67 28.55
C THR A 571 23.11 -22.64 29.31
N ALA A 572 22.08 -22.14 30.01
CA ALA A 572 21.23 -22.94 30.91
C ALA A 572 19.70 -22.87 30.63
N GLY A 573 19.26 -22.22 29.55
CA GLY A 573 17.86 -22.34 29.08
C GLY A 573 16.73 -21.77 29.96
N TYR A 574 17.03 -21.09 31.08
CA TYR A 574 16.00 -20.46 31.94
C TYR A 574 16.39 -19.02 32.36
N PRO A 575 15.42 -18.09 32.46
CA PRO A 575 15.62 -16.86 33.23
C PRO A 575 15.74 -17.21 34.72
N GLY A 576 16.66 -16.52 35.42
CA GLY A 576 16.80 -16.62 36.88
C GLY A 576 15.48 -16.30 37.61
N GLU A 577 15.38 -16.81 38.85
CA GLU A 577 14.15 -16.98 39.67
C GLU A 577 13.28 -15.74 39.93
N ASP A 578 13.60 -14.56 39.37
CA ASP A 578 12.99 -13.27 39.73
C ASP A 578 11.98 -12.68 38.72
N PHE A 579 11.63 -13.38 37.63
CA PHE A 579 10.61 -12.91 36.68
C PHE A 579 9.30 -13.69 36.80
N THR A 580 8.34 -13.18 37.56
CA THR A 580 6.94 -13.66 37.50
C THR A 580 6.21 -12.93 36.35
N PRO A 581 5.76 -13.60 35.29
CA PRO A 581 5.07 -12.93 34.18
C PRO A 581 3.74 -12.34 34.62
N GLY A 582 3.52 -11.06 34.36
CA GLY A 582 2.19 -10.44 34.44
C GLY A 582 1.30 -10.89 33.27
N TYR A 583 -0.02 -10.94 33.50
CA TYR A 583 -0.98 -11.47 32.52
C TYR A 583 -1.54 -10.36 31.64
N PHE A 584 -1.49 -10.56 30.32
CA PHE A 584 -2.22 -9.76 29.34
C PHE A 584 -3.42 -10.54 28.82
N ASN A 585 -4.59 -9.91 28.80
CA ASN A 585 -5.81 -10.49 28.23
C ASN A 585 -6.36 -9.56 27.17
N TYR A 586 -6.30 -9.99 25.92
CA TYR A 586 -6.95 -9.32 24.79
C TYR A 586 -8.35 -9.91 24.59
N GLN A 587 -9.38 -9.09 24.80
CA GLN A 587 -10.75 -9.52 24.53
C GLN A 587 -11.11 -9.25 23.07
N SER A 588 -11.06 -10.31 22.25
CA SER A 588 -11.39 -10.26 20.82
C SER A 588 -12.76 -9.65 20.50
N ARG A 589 -13.72 -9.74 21.43
CA ARG A 589 -15.03 -9.12 21.26
C ARG A 589 -14.98 -7.60 21.41
N THR A 590 -14.22 -7.07 22.38
CA THR A 590 -14.24 -5.64 22.76
C THR A 590 -13.04 -4.83 22.29
N GLY A 591 -11.99 -5.49 21.76
CA GLY A 591 -10.75 -4.84 21.31
C GLY A 591 -9.88 -4.29 22.45
N LYS A 592 -10.23 -4.58 23.71
CA LYS A 592 -9.56 -4.05 24.91
C LYS A 592 -8.46 -4.99 25.40
N LEU A 593 -7.33 -4.41 25.80
CA LEU A 593 -6.20 -5.09 26.42
C LEU A 593 -6.21 -4.81 27.93
N TYR A 594 -6.25 -5.86 28.75
CA TYR A 594 -6.25 -5.77 30.20
C TYR A 594 -4.94 -6.31 30.78
N TYR A 595 -4.41 -5.64 31.81
CA TYR A 595 -3.23 -6.09 32.56
C TYR A 595 -3.58 -6.43 34.00
N ARG A 596 -3.00 -7.51 34.53
CA ARG A 596 -3.07 -7.87 35.96
C ARG A 596 -1.67 -8.01 36.55
N GLY A 597 -1.35 -7.17 37.52
CA GLY A 597 -0.15 -7.29 38.36
C GLY A 597 -0.43 -8.11 39.63
N LYS A 598 0.42 -9.12 39.87
CA LYS A 598 0.50 -10.05 41.00
C LYS A 598 -0.75 -10.92 41.33
N PRO A 599 -0.57 -12.21 41.69
CA PRO A 599 -1.68 -13.11 42.05
C PRO A 599 -2.41 -12.70 43.34
N ASP A 600 -1.72 -12.01 44.25
CA ASP A 600 -2.11 -11.90 45.67
C ASP A 600 -3.06 -10.73 45.97
N ASN A 601 -3.40 -9.92 44.96
CA ASN A 601 -4.34 -8.82 45.15
C ASN A 601 -5.79 -9.36 45.02
N SER A 602 -6.38 -9.66 46.18
CA SER A 602 -7.68 -10.31 46.36
C SER A 602 -8.91 -9.48 45.93
N ASN A 603 -8.71 -8.29 45.36
CA ASN A 603 -9.82 -7.41 44.99
C ASN A 603 -10.35 -7.58 43.55
N GLY A 604 -9.79 -8.50 42.76
CA GLY A 604 -10.41 -8.95 41.48
C GLY A 604 -10.64 -7.87 40.41
N LYS A 605 -10.08 -6.66 40.56
CA LYS A 605 -10.30 -5.55 39.61
C LYS A 605 -9.19 -5.50 38.57
N TYR A 606 -9.58 -5.55 37.30
CA TYR A 606 -8.72 -5.33 36.15
C TYR A 606 -8.44 -3.83 36.00
N SER A 607 -7.19 -3.47 35.70
CA SER A 607 -6.86 -2.13 35.21
C SER A 607 -6.94 -2.15 33.68
N GLU A 608 -7.88 -1.38 33.11
CA GLU A 608 -7.91 -1.13 31.66
C GLU A 608 -6.69 -0.26 31.30
N ILE A 609 -5.81 -0.78 30.46
CA ILE A 609 -4.76 0.04 29.86
C ILE A 609 -5.41 0.77 28.67
N VAL A 610 -5.80 2.02 28.90
CA VAL A 610 -6.29 2.90 27.83
C VAL A 610 -5.08 3.36 27.01
N MET A 611 -4.79 2.66 25.92
CA MET A 611 -3.96 3.23 24.86
C MET A 611 -4.79 4.32 24.19
N ARG A 612 -4.43 5.59 24.43
CA ARG A 612 -5.10 6.72 23.77
C ARG A 612 -4.80 6.68 22.26
N ASP A 613 -5.87 6.42 21.52
CA ASP A 613 -6.18 6.81 20.15
C ASP A 613 -5.25 6.39 19.00
N LYS A 614 -5.72 5.40 18.22
CA LYS A 614 -6.06 5.49 16.77
C LYS A 614 -6.02 4.10 16.11
N PHE A 615 -7.04 3.27 16.33
CA PHE A 615 -7.29 2.09 15.50
C PHE A 615 -8.74 2.06 15.02
N ILE A 616 -8.85 1.98 13.69
CA ILE A 616 -9.96 1.59 12.81
C ILE A 616 -11.30 1.23 13.49
N ASN A 617 -12.32 2.02 13.15
CA ASN A 617 -13.73 1.69 13.35
C ASN A 617 -14.17 0.59 12.36
N LEU A 618 -13.94 -0.67 12.67
CA LEU A 618 -14.78 -1.76 12.13
C LEU A 618 -15.97 -1.92 13.06
N ARG A 619 -17.09 -1.27 12.72
CA ARG A 619 -18.34 -1.37 13.49
C ARG A 619 -18.91 -2.78 13.36
N ARG A 620 -19.36 -3.33 14.49
CA ARG A 620 -20.07 -4.61 14.57
C ARG A 620 -21.38 -4.57 13.77
N SER A 621 -21.82 -5.73 13.28
CA SER A 621 -23.12 -5.96 12.62
C SER A 621 -24.36 -5.60 13.45
N THR A 622 -24.21 -5.26 14.73
CA THR A 622 -25.33 -4.84 15.60
C THR A 622 -25.54 -3.31 15.61
N GLU A 623 -24.74 -2.55 14.86
CA GLU A 623 -24.86 -1.09 14.71
C GLU A 623 -25.10 -0.64 13.25
N VAL A 624 -25.55 -1.54 12.36
CA VAL A 624 -25.88 -1.20 10.96
C VAL A 624 -27.29 -0.60 10.89
N THR A 625 -27.43 0.62 11.41
CA THR A 625 -28.59 1.50 11.11
C THR A 625 -28.24 2.58 10.10
N LYS A 626 -27.04 2.52 9.49
CA LYS A 626 -26.65 3.45 8.42
C LYS A 626 -26.89 2.84 7.05
N THR A 627 -27.53 3.62 6.19
CA THR A 627 -27.52 3.45 4.73
C THR A 627 -26.06 3.29 4.25
N PRO A 628 -25.73 2.23 3.49
CA PRO A 628 -24.37 2.06 2.96
C PRO A 628 -24.01 3.18 1.97
N ILE A 629 -22.73 3.53 1.89
CA ILE A 629 -22.17 4.50 0.94
C ILE A 629 -21.27 3.81 -0.08
N ALA A 630 -21.11 4.42 -1.26
CA ALA A 630 -20.29 3.86 -2.33
C ALA A 630 -18.86 3.58 -1.82
N GLY A 631 -18.39 2.35 -2.02
CA GLY A 631 -17.08 1.89 -1.55
C GLY A 631 -17.12 1.08 -0.25
N ASP A 632 -18.23 1.05 0.49
CA ASP A 632 -18.38 0.17 1.64
C ASP A 632 -18.18 -1.29 1.22
N THR A 633 -17.43 -2.05 2.03
CA THR A 633 -17.19 -3.49 1.82
C THR A 633 -17.81 -4.31 2.94
N TYR A 634 -18.32 -5.49 2.61
CA TYR A 634 -18.95 -6.41 3.55
C TYR A 634 -18.59 -7.84 3.17
N TYR A 635 -18.35 -8.70 4.17
CA TYR A 635 -18.18 -10.13 3.94
C TYR A 635 -19.52 -10.84 4.09
N ASP A 636 -20.14 -11.23 2.98
CA ASP A 636 -21.40 -11.96 3.00
C ASP A 636 -21.17 -13.39 3.49
N THR A 637 -21.64 -13.65 4.70
CA THR A 637 -21.47 -14.96 5.38
C THR A 637 -22.29 -16.07 4.73
N ASN A 638 -23.37 -15.76 4.02
CA ASN A 638 -24.17 -16.74 3.28
C ASN A 638 -23.50 -17.09 1.95
N LEU A 639 -22.98 -16.08 1.25
CA LEU A 639 -22.30 -16.27 -0.02
C LEU A 639 -20.82 -16.68 0.14
N LYS A 640 -20.27 -16.60 1.36
CA LYS A 640 -18.86 -16.86 1.71
C LYS A 640 -17.88 -16.09 0.82
N LYS A 641 -18.23 -14.86 0.46
CA LYS A 641 -17.41 -14.00 -0.39
C LYS A 641 -17.56 -12.54 0.02
N PRO A 642 -16.53 -11.72 -0.19
CA PRO A 642 -16.64 -10.28 0.00
C PRO A 642 -17.57 -9.68 -1.08
N VAL A 643 -18.22 -8.58 -0.75
CA VAL A 643 -19.08 -7.78 -1.62
C VAL A 643 -18.80 -6.29 -1.36
N TYR A 644 -19.12 -5.42 -2.31
CA TYR A 644 -18.95 -3.97 -2.18
C TYR A 644 -20.23 -3.21 -2.59
N PHE A 645 -20.47 -2.04 -2.01
CA PHE A 645 -21.59 -1.18 -2.39
C PHE A 645 -21.14 -0.19 -3.49
N ASP A 646 -21.79 -0.22 -4.65
CA ASP A 646 -21.43 0.64 -5.80
C ASP A 646 -22.08 2.05 -5.73
N GLY A 647 -22.77 2.36 -4.64
CA GLY A 647 -23.58 3.56 -4.46
C GLY A 647 -25.07 3.34 -4.70
N THR A 648 -25.47 2.22 -5.32
CA THR A 648 -26.88 1.85 -5.55
C THR A 648 -27.20 0.45 -5.01
N ASN A 649 -26.31 -0.52 -5.26
CA ASN A 649 -26.49 -1.93 -4.92
C ASN A 649 -25.21 -2.51 -4.34
N TRP A 650 -25.38 -3.55 -3.53
CA TRP A 650 -24.28 -4.44 -3.20
C TRP A 650 -23.98 -5.34 -4.41
N ARG A 651 -22.70 -5.50 -4.72
CA ARG A 651 -22.21 -6.35 -5.80
C ARG A 651 -21.16 -7.32 -5.31
N ASP A 652 -21.17 -8.52 -5.89
CA ASP A 652 -20.00 -9.38 -5.81
C ASP A 652 -18.87 -8.88 -6.72
N TYR A 653 -17.69 -9.47 -6.56
CA TYR A 653 -16.51 -9.08 -7.34
C TYR A 653 -16.57 -9.50 -8.82
N SER A 654 -17.64 -10.20 -9.25
CA SER A 654 -17.97 -10.43 -10.66
C SER A 654 -18.90 -9.35 -11.23
N GLY A 655 -19.30 -8.36 -10.42
CA GLY A 655 -20.19 -7.27 -10.81
C GLY A 655 -21.67 -7.60 -10.74
N ASN A 656 -22.05 -8.79 -10.28
CA ASN A 656 -23.46 -9.17 -10.13
C ASN A 656 -24.05 -8.50 -8.90
N ILE A 657 -25.28 -8.00 -9.02
CA ILE A 657 -26.03 -7.49 -7.87
C ILE A 657 -26.32 -8.66 -6.94
N VAL A 658 -25.99 -8.48 -5.66
CA VAL A 658 -26.24 -9.46 -4.60
C VAL A 658 -27.06 -8.84 -3.50
N ARG A 659 -28.00 -9.61 -2.94
CA ARG A 659 -28.71 -9.21 -1.73
C ARG A 659 -27.89 -9.63 -0.53
N VAL A 660 -27.29 -8.66 0.14
CA VAL A 660 -26.80 -8.82 1.51
C VAL A 660 -27.89 -8.42 2.48
N THR A 661 -27.93 -9.13 3.61
CA THR A 661 -28.72 -8.74 4.78
C THR A 661 -27.69 -8.39 5.87
N PRO A 662 -27.31 -7.11 6.00
CA PRO A 662 -26.24 -6.68 6.91
C PRO A 662 -26.43 -7.10 8.35
#